data_AF-A0A6P2ASI1-F1
#
_entry.id   AF-A0A6P2ASI1-F1
#
_cell.length_a   1.000
_cell.length_b   1.000
_cell.length_c   1.000
_cell.angle_alpha   90.00
_cell.angle_beta   90.00
_cell.angle_gamma   90.00
#
_symmetry.space_group_name_H-M   'P 1'
#
loop_
_entity.id
_entity.type
_entity.pdbx_description
1 polymer ?
#
loop_
_entity_poly.entity_id
_entity_poly.type
_entity_poly.pdbx_seq_one_letter_code
_entity_poly.pdbx_strand_id
1 'polypeptide(L)'
;MRILPPKSGRLLLTMFLLLTLALPGTALADEPVGNVDLPRYPALSPNADKVVFSWRGDLWKAPVDGGHAVRLTSHPQNDLVAAWSPDGSRIAFNSTRDGYLNLYVMNADGTDIQQVTSLDRSCSLTGWSVDEDGKEVLTFHALLEADVYRSHRPYMVSVEGGEPQRLHDAFGSEAAVSPDGSRIVFTRGGYYGGWSRRHYDGAESMNLWLYDRESDDFRALTERRGNDGKARWGGERTILFLSDRANSTVNLFRMSAEEGDKVIAQLTNFRERDIHDFDVSADGDTVVFMRWDRLYRLDLTDPDAAPEPIAITASEDDRDNYELKSIAREISEVALSPDGQVMATIAYGRVYIRNVDDKSPTRLVTPDTHARHRNLTWAPDSTALYFVNDEDGTESIYRAKVELTRSEIREAFTRATDPDAEARADDDEEVEDEPNGRAENDAADDEDADAVDAEGENDVEEAEAIDAGKAAKRWHDAVRFTVEPFVQSEYHDRDPTFSPDGSMLSFRRGRGDLMLKDLESGEIRRLVEGWDARLHWRWSPCSQRIAYAQNDLDFSSNIFIIETDGESDPVNITRHPRNDIQPRWSADGRILAFLSNRTENSYDVWRVYLDRDLESLTGRELDAYYDDAAKAARKRKPLDPSGDAEPMESPRLHLEDAWRRLERITSFPGSEFQLELTPAGDRFIFSADIDGRALYSLKWDGTDRKRLTGNADVQHLTLRGNRAVIVHSSRAGTVSVTGGSVDYTDFSDRLRIDLRAQASQMFLEAANLLGEMFYHNEMKGLDWDDLTDQYHQLAKQTRTAHEFSYVAARFLGELNASHLGVRANDPASPLRESSGRLGTIHERIEVGDDRYGYRITDIVRNSPAALGTMALEIGDVILEIDFKPFGPLDTLETHLKGKVGDEVIVTIERTLENGETRTLQTLITPVSYGAFAQLRYRDWRLRNAELVAELSGGRLGYIHIQGMNQPSLDRYERDLYAAAHGTDGLIIDVRNNGGGWTTDRLLASIMIQPHSYTIPRGAPMDATGHYPQDRLFISRYVNPINMLCNEKSFSNAEIISHAFKTLERGTLVGEQTWGGVISTGGQRLIDGTLVRMPFRGWYLSDGTDMENNGAMPDLHVPQTPEDEVRDHDEQLRIAVEDLLQRLED
;
A
#
# COMPACT_ATOMS: atom_id res chain seq x y z
N MET A 1 3.07 -7.13 102.84
CA MET A 1 4.00 -8.25 103.05
C MET A 1 5.17 -8.06 102.08
N ARG A 2 6.36 -7.71 102.59
CA ARG A 2 7.69 -7.48 101.94
C ARG A 2 7.71 -7.19 100.41
N ILE A 3 7.91 -5.97 99.87
CA ILE A 3 8.72 -4.76 100.22
C ILE A 3 10.23 -4.90 99.90
N LEU A 4 10.71 -4.19 98.83
CA LEU A 4 11.92 -3.35 98.61
C LEU A 4 13.31 -3.69 99.28
N PRO A 5 14.50 -3.16 98.86
CA PRO A 5 14.91 -2.41 97.65
C PRO A 5 16.30 -2.88 97.03
N PRO A 6 17.42 -2.11 96.82
CA PRO A 6 18.20 -2.16 95.56
C PRO A 6 19.73 -2.42 95.68
N LYS A 7 20.50 -2.43 94.57
CA LYS A 7 21.79 -1.69 94.33
C LYS A 7 22.64 -2.25 93.17
N SER A 8 23.64 -1.45 92.78
CA SER A 8 24.51 -1.53 91.59
C SER A 8 25.90 -2.14 91.86
N GLY A 9 26.52 -2.72 90.80
CA GLY A 9 27.92 -3.19 90.77
C GLY A 9 28.32 -3.71 89.37
N ARG A 10 29.53 -3.40 88.89
CA ARG A 10 30.02 -3.68 87.50
C ARG A 10 30.56 -5.13 87.34
N LEU A 11 30.24 -5.81 86.23
CA LEU A 11 30.97 -6.86 85.43
C LEU A 11 29.98 -7.34 84.34
N LEU A 12 30.28 -7.84 83.11
CA LEU A 12 31.47 -8.37 82.42
C LEU A 12 31.76 -9.88 82.66
N LEU A 13 31.28 -10.73 81.74
CA LEU A 13 31.74 -12.10 81.45
C LEU A 13 31.43 -12.51 79.98
N THR A 14 31.73 -13.74 79.55
CA THR A 14 32.63 -13.93 78.39
C THR A 14 32.52 -15.27 77.62
N MET A 15 32.26 -15.18 76.30
CA MET A 15 32.77 -16.03 75.17
C MET A 15 32.20 -17.45 74.83
N PHE A 16 32.31 -17.77 73.53
CA PHE A 16 32.08 -19.02 72.74
C PHE A 16 30.64 -19.37 72.29
N LEU A 17 30.37 -19.96 71.11
CA LEU A 17 30.66 -19.65 69.67
C LEU A 17 30.23 -20.87 68.79
N LEU A 18 29.33 -20.71 67.80
CA LEU A 18 29.27 -21.54 66.56
C LEU A 18 28.30 -20.98 65.49
N LEU A 19 28.38 -21.52 64.27
CA LEU A 19 28.12 -20.88 62.96
C LEU A 19 26.69 -21.00 62.35
N THR A 20 26.37 -20.06 61.44
CA THR A 20 25.50 -20.13 60.23
C THR A 20 24.07 -20.71 60.29
N LEU A 21 23.08 -19.85 59.98
CA LEU A 21 22.54 -19.74 58.61
C LEU A 21 21.87 -18.36 58.42
N ALA A 22 22.14 -17.68 57.32
CA ALA A 22 21.44 -16.45 56.92
C ALA A 22 20.63 -16.75 55.65
N LEU A 23 19.33 -16.45 55.66
CA LEU A 23 18.49 -16.54 54.47
C LEU A 23 18.73 -15.31 53.59
N PRO A 24 18.94 -15.46 52.26
CA PRO A 24 18.95 -14.32 51.36
C PRO A 24 17.56 -13.70 51.32
N GLY A 25 17.48 -12.37 51.39
CA GLY A 25 16.35 -11.69 50.75
C GLY A 25 16.36 -12.05 49.27
N THR A 26 15.18 -12.31 48.70
CA THR A 26 15.02 -12.57 47.27
C THR A 26 15.72 -11.47 46.48
N ALA A 27 16.71 -11.84 45.68
CA ALA A 27 17.14 -10.99 44.58
C ALA A 27 15.90 -10.76 43.72
N LEU A 28 15.49 -9.50 43.56
CA LEU A 28 14.81 -9.10 42.34
C LEU A 28 15.77 -9.50 41.22
N ALA A 29 15.28 -10.22 40.21
CA ALA A 29 16.08 -10.47 39.03
C ALA A 29 16.45 -9.11 38.43
N ASP A 30 17.72 -8.90 38.09
CA ASP A 30 18.08 -7.79 37.21
C ASP A 30 17.29 -7.98 35.91
N GLU A 31 16.34 -7.09 35.65
CA GLU A 31 15.64 -7.06 34.36
C GLU A 31 16.68 -6.83 33.25
N PRO A 32 16.50 -7.42 32.05
CA PRO A 32 17.39 -7.15 30.93
C PRO A 32 17.32 -5.68 30.55
N VAL A 33 18.35 -4.93 30.95
CA VAL A 33 18.50 -3.50 30.64
C VAL A 33 18.99 -3.35 29.20
N GLY A 34 18.05 -3.06 28.30
CA GLY A 34 18.34 -2.67 26.93
C GLY A 34 18.76 -1.20 26.82
N ASN A 35 19.54 -0.87 25.80
CA ASN A 35 19.69 0.53 25.36
C ASN A 35 18.46 0.90 24.51
N VAL A 36 17.93 2.10 24.69
CA VAL A 36 16.81 2.58 23.87
C VAL A 36 17.30 2.90 22.45
N ASP A 37 16.88 2.09 21.48
CA ASP A 37 17.21 2.20 20.06
C ASP A 37 16.06 2.84 19.26
N LEU A 38 16.29 3.98 18.60
CA LEU A 38 15.28 4.80 17.90
C LEU A 38 14.14 5.38 18.80
N PRO A 39 14.45 6.19 19.83
CA PRO A 39 13.45 7.02 20.51
C PRO A 39 12.95 8.13 19.57
N ARG A 40 11.63 8.32 19.48
CA ARG A 40 10.98 9.27 18.55
C ARG A 40 10.08 10.27 19.27
N TYR A 41 9.82 11.40 18.62
CA TYR A 41 8.89 12.44 19.09
C TYR A 41 9.18 12.90 20.54
N PRO A 42 10.40 13.40 20.83
CA PRO A 42 10.74 13.87 22.17
C PRO A 42 9.86 15.06 22.59
N ALA A 43 9.42 15.05 23.84
CA ALA A 43 8.69 16.13 24.50
C ALA A 43 9.36 16.45 25.85
N LEU A 44 9.79 17.69 26.03
CA LEU A 44 10.59 18.15 27.16
C LEU A 44 9.69 18.65 28.30
N SER A 45 10.00 18.29 29.55
CA SER A 45 9.26 18.85 30.68
C SER A 45 9.51 20.37 30.80
N PRO A 46 8.57 21.17 31.32
CA PRO A 46 8.70 22.64 31.32
C PRO A 46 9.97 23.16 32.02
N ASN A 47 10.42 22.43 33.03
CA ASN A 47 11.62 22.64 33.85
C ASN A 47 12.89 21.90 33.34
N ALA A 48 12.83 21.34 32.13
CA ALA A 48 13.91 20.61 31.46
C ALA A 48 14.51 19.38 32.18
N ASP A 49 13.88 18.81 33.22
CA ASP A 49 14.48 17.69 33.99
C ASP A 49 14.07 16.28 33.49
N LYS A 50 13.05 16.18 32.63
CA LYS A 50 12.53 14.92 32.06
C LYS A 50 12.26 15.07 30.56
N VAL A 51 12.43 13.98 29.82
CA VAL A 51 11.97 13.84 28.43
C VAL A 51 11.02 12.66 28.31
N VAL A 52 9.93 12.86 27.58
CA VAL A 52 8.99 11.81 27.13
C VAL A 52 9.24 11.53 25.65
N PHE A 53 9.15 10.28 25.22
CA PHE A 53 9.33 9.89 23.82
C PHE A 53 8.54 8.60 23.51
N SER A 54 8.23 8.37 22.23
CA SER A 54 7.65 7.12 21.74
C SER A 54 8.75 6.12 21.39
N TRP A 55 8.64 4.90 21.90
CA TRP A 55 9.56 3.78 21.61
C TRP A 55 8.80 2.45 21.72
N ARG A 56 8.94 1.58 20.71
CA ARG A 56 8.23 0.29 20.57
C ARG A 56 6.70 0.43 20.56
N GLY A 57 6.22 1.59 20.12
CA GLY A 57 4.79 1.93 20.04
C GLY A 57 4.16 2.47 21.32
N ASP A 58 4.90 2.57 22.43
CA ASP A 58 4.40 3.14 23.69
C ASP A 58 5.18 4.40 24.09
N LEU A 59 4.66 5.16 25.05
CA LEU A 59 5.35 6.31 25.65
C LEU A 59 6.27 5.89 26.79
N TRP A 60 7.46 6.48 26.83
CA TRP A 60 8.47 6.27 27.85
C TRP A 60 8.96 7.62 28.38
N LYS A 61 9.39 7.66 29.65
CA LYS A 61 9.92 8.86 30.30
C LYS A 61 11.29 8.61 30.92
N ALA A 62 12.26 9.46 30.63
CA ALA A 62 13.63 9.41 31.16
C ALA A 62 14.07 10.77 31.75
N PRO A 63 15.13 10.82 32.58
CA PRO A 63 15.83 12.08 32.90
C PRO A 63 16.49 12.69 31.66
N VAL A 64 16.55 14.02 31.56
CA VAL A 64 17.22 14.70 30.43
C VAL A 64 18.73 14.41 30.35
N ASP A 65 19.36 14.17 31.50
CA ASP A 65 20.78 13.79 31.63
C ASP A 65 21.05 12.33 31.21
N GLY A 66 20.00 11.57 30.87
CA GLY A 66 20.07 10.13 30.64
C GLY A 66 19.85 9.28 31.90
N GLY A 67 19.93 7.97 31.73
CA GLY A 67 19.63 6.96 32.75
C GLY A 67 18.52 6.01 32.33
N HIS A 68 17.82 5.45 33.32
CA HIS A 68 16.75 4.47 33.08
C HIS A 68 15.41 5.15 32.79
N ALA A 69 14.72 4.67 31.76
CA ALA A 69 13.40 5.12 31.33
C ALA A 69 12.29 4.23 31.89
N VAL A 70 11.14 4.84 32.20
CA VAL A 70 9.94 4.14 32.67
C VAL A 70 8.87 4.18 31.59
N ARG A 71 8.28 3.02 31.26
CA ARG A 71 7.15 2.87 30.33
C ARG A 71 5.89 3.48 30.97
N LEU A 72 5.29 4.48 30.32
CA LEU A 72 4.08 5.17 30.78
C LEU A 72 2.80 4.53 30.23
N THR A 73 2.85 3.95 29.02
CA THR A 73 1.71 3.30 28.38
C THR A 73 2.04 1.89 27.92
N SER A 74 1.04 1.03 27.77
CA SER A 74 1.21 -0.34 27.27
C SER A 74 -0.04 -0.77 26.52
N HIS A 75 -0.05 -0.61 25.20
CA HIS A 75 -1.21 -0.96 24.37
C HIS A 75 -0.79 -1.69 23.07
N PRO A 76 -1.65 -2.51 22.42
CA PRO A 76 -1.35 -3.09 21.10
C PRO A 76 -1.41 -2.11 19.91
N GLN A 77 -1.61 -0.81 20.17
CA GLN A 77 -1.72 0.25 19.18
C GLN A 77 -0.73 1.36 19.55
N ASN A 78 -0.36 2.20 18.60
CA ASN A 78 0.75 3.14 18.77
C ASN A 78 0.31 4.39 19.57
N ASP A 79 1.05 4.72 20.63
CA ASP A 79 1.09 6.03 21.28
C ASP A 79 2.35 6.80 20.81
N LEU A 80 2.16 8.04 20.36
CA LEU A 80 3.11 8.75 19.47
C LEU A 80 3.60 10.10 20.02
N VAL A 81 3.23 11.22 19.38
CA VAL A 81 3.64 12.57 19.77
C VAL A 81 3.02 12.90 21.13
N ALA A 82 3.82 13.49 22.02
CA ALA A 82 3.40 13.93 23.34
C ALA A 82 3.66 15.44 23.55
N ALA A 83 3.01 16.04 24.54
CA ALA A 83 3.24 17.39 25.03
C ALA A 83 2.97 17.45 26.54
N TRP A 84 3.75 18.22 27.28
CA TRP A 84 3.56 18.42 28.72
C TRP A 84 2.59 19.57 29.01
N SER A 85 1.86 19.48 30.12
CA SER A 85 1.17 20.65 30.69
C SER A 85 2.19 21.69 31.20
N PRO A 86 1.86 23.00 31.24
CA PRO A 86 2.78 24.05 31.68
C PRO A 86 3.32 23.88 33.11
N ASP A 87 2.58 23.20 33.98
CA ASP A 87 2.97 22.87 35.35
C ASP A 87 3.75 21.54 35.48
N GLY A 88 3.89 20.78 34.40
CA GLY A 88 4.54 19.47 34.36
C GLY A 88 3.76 18.33 35.06
N SER A 89 2.50 18.53 35.44
CA SER A 89 1.70 17.52 36.16
C SER A 89 1.00 16.51 35.24
N ARG A 90 0.69 16.90 33.99
CA ARG A 90 -0.01 16.10 32.99
C ARG A 90 0.80 15.99 31.68
N ILE A 91 0.48 14.96 30.90
CA ILE A 91 1.01 14.72 29.56
C ILE A 91 -0.18 14.50 28.63
N ALA A 92 -0.27 15.29 27.56
CA ALA A 92 -1.13 15.03 26.42
C ALA A 92 -0.38 14.20 25.38
N PHE A 93 -1.07 13.34 24.64
CA PHE A 93 -0.46 12.51 23.61
C PHE A 93 -1.42 12.03 22.53
N ASN A 94 -0.85 11.71 21.37
CA ASN A 94 -1.53 11.03 20.28
C ASN A 94 -1.56 9.51 20.50
N SER A 95 -2.69 8.86 20.23
CA SER A 95 -2.84 7.39 20.29
C SER A 95 -3.74 6.86 19.18
N THR A 96 -3.44 5.67 18.64
CA THR A 96 -4.33 4.95 17.71
C THR A 96 -5.25 3.91 18.37
N ARG A 97 -5.37 3.91 19.70
CA ARG A 97 -6.09 2.85 20.45
C ARG A 97 -7.57 2.72 20.10
N ASP A 98 -8.27 3.80 19.73
CA ASP A 98 -9.66 3.74 19.26
C ASP A 98 -9.81 3.50 17.74
N GLY A 99 -8.69 3.32 17.03
CA GLY A 99 -8.66 3.03 15.59
C GLY A 99 -8.47 4.23 14.67
N TYR A 100 -8.50 5.45 15.23
CA TYR A 100 -8.02 6.68 14.59
C TYR A 100 -6.93 7.30 15.46
N LEU A 101 -6.11 8.18 14.89
CA LEU A 101 -5.13 8.92 15.70
C LEU A 101 -5.87 10.04 16.45
N ASN A 102 -6.12 9.85 17.74
CA ASN A 102 -6.87 10.76 18.61
C ASN A 102 -5.99 11.31 19.74
N LEU A 103 -6.48 12.33 20.46
CA LEU A 103 -5.82 12.95 21.60
C LEU A 103 -6.26 12.31 22.92
N TYR A 104 -5.29 12.07 23.80
CA TYR A 104 -5.45 11.55 25.15
C TYR A 104 -4.64 12.39 26.13
N VAL A 105 -5.02 12.40 27.40
CA VAL A 105 -4.29 13.03 28.51
C VAL A 105 -4.07 11.99 29.61
N MET A 106 -2.97 12.12 30.35
CA MET A 106 -2.66 11.31 31.53
C MET A 106 -1.88 12.15 32.55
N ASN A 107 -1.80 11.68 33.80
CA ASN A 107 -0.86 12.22 34.77
C ASN A 107 0.59 11.93 34.33
N ALA A 108 1.53 12.76 34.79
CA ALA A 108 2.95 12.62 34.47
C ALA A 108 3.57 11.27 34.86
N ASP A 109 2.93 10.47 35.72
CA ASP A 109 3.35 9.12 36.13
C ASP A 109 2.75 7.98 35.29
N GLY A 110 1.92 8.29 34.28
CA GLY A 110 1.23 7.31 33.42
C GLY A 110 -0.16 6.89 33.94
N THR A 111 -0.62 7.43 35.07
CA THR A 111 -1.96 7.14 35.62
C THR A 111 -3.05 8.02 35.01
N ASP A 112 -4.31 7.62 35.20
CA ASP A 112 -5.51 8.37 34.78
C ASP A 112 -5.54 8.76 33.29
N ILE A 113 -5.32 7.78 32.42
CA ILE A 113 -5.39 8.00 30.97
C ILE A 113 -6.85 8.21 30.53
N GLN A 114 -7.14 9.39 29.97
CA GLN A 114 -8.46 9.80 29.50
C GLN A 114 -8.41 10.21 28.02
N GLN A 115 -9.51 9.99 27.29
CA GLN A 115 -9.66 10.36 25.88
C GLN A 115 -10.22 11.77 25.77
N VAL A 116 -9.54 12.66 25.04
CA VAL A 116 -9.94 14.06 24.85
C VAL A 116 -10.76 14.23 23.57
N THR A 117 -10.33 13.59 22.47
CA THR A 117 -11.04 13.65 21.18
C THR A 117 -11.53 12.27 20.75
N SER A 118 -12.74 12.18 20.19
CA SER A 118 -13.29 10.95 19.58
C SER A 118 -13.62 11.19 18.10
N LEU A 119 -12.60 11.54 17.32
CA LEU A 119 -12.70 11.87 15.91
C LEU A 119 -12.64 10.60 15.04
N ASP A 120 -13.37 10.60 13.93
CA ASP A 120 -13.26 9.59 12.85
C ASP A 120 -12.22 9.98 11.78
N ARG A 121 -11.36 10.94 12.11
CA ARG A 121 -10.25 11.45 11.31
C ARG A 121 -9.03 11.60 12.21
N SER A 122 -7.89 11.09 11.78
CA SER A 122 -6.61 11.28 12.47
C SER A 122 -6.29 12.77 12.66
N CYS A 123 -5.97 13.15 13.89
CA CYS A 123 -5.41 14.45 14.27
C CYS A 123 -3.97 14.29 14.77
N SER A 124 -3.14 15.31 14.51
CA SER A 124 -1.73 15.35 14.94
C SER A 124 -1.57 16.43 16.00
N LEU A 125 -1.25 16.03 17.24
CA LEU A 125 -0.97 16.93 18.36
C LEU A 125 0.19 17.87 17.99
N THR A 126 0.05 19.15 18.30
CA THR A 126 1.10 20.15 18.10
C THR A 126 1.62 20.74 19.41
N GLY A 127 0.80 20.82 20.46
CA GLY A 127 1.24 21.20 21.81
C GLY A 127 0.13 21.28 22.85
N TRP A 128 0.51 21.67 24.07
CA TRP A 128 -0.39 22.12 25.14
C TRP A 128 -0.30 23.65 25.22
N SER A 129 -1.42 24.33 25.39
CA SER A 129 -1.54 25.79 25.30
C SER A 129 -2.63 26.32 26.24
N VAL A 130 -2.85 27.63 26.22
CA VAL A 130 -4.08 28.27 26.67
C VAL A 130 -4.94 28.79 25.51
N ASP A 131 -6.25 28.93 25.74
CA ASP A 131 -7.18 29.71 24.92
C ASP A 131 -7.07 31.23 25.24
N GLU A 132 -7.91 32.05 24.61
CA GLU A 132 -7.94 33.51 24.80
C GLU A 132 -8.43 33.95 26.19
N ASP A 133 -9.15 33.07 26.91
CA ASP A 133 -9.57 33.26 28.30
C ASP A 133 -8.50 32.79 29.31
N GLY A 134 -7.40 32.19 28.85
CA GLY A 134 -6.35 31.60 29.68
C GLY A 134 -6.64 30.18 30.19
N LYS A 135 -7.62 29.47 29.63
CA LYS A 135 -7.94 28.06 29.97
C LYS A 135 -7.08 27.08 29.19
N GLU A 136 -6.73 25.96 29.80
CA GLU A 136 -5.89 24.94 29.15
C GLU A 136 -6.56 24.27 27.94
N VAL A 137 -5.84 24.21 26.82
CA VAL A 137 -6.26 23.56 25.57
C VAL A 137 -5.12 22.74 24.97
N LEU A 138 -5.48 21.72 24.19
CA LEU A 138 -4.55 21.00 23.31
C LEU A 138 -4.66 21.55 21.89
N THR A 139 -3.53 21.90 21.29
CA THR A 139 -3.46 22.33 19.89
C THR A 139 -3.09 21.16 18.99
N PHE A 140 -3.70 21.10 17.81
CA PHE A 140 -3.47 20.02 16.86
C PHE A 140 -3.75 20.48 15.42
N HIS A 141 -3.44 19.64 14.43
CA HIS A 141 -3.88 19.87 13.05
C HIS A 141 -4.54 18.62 12.45
N ALA A 142 -5.54 18.83 11.60
CA ALA A 142 -6.38 17.75 11.07
C ALA A 142 -7.09 18.15 9.76
N LEU A 143 -7.82 17.19 9.19
CA LEU A 143 -8.69 17.33 8.01
C LEU A 143 -10.12 16.96 8.43
N LEU A 144 -10.73 17.77 9.30
CA LEU A 144 -12.04 17.47 9.90
C LEU A 144 -13.22 17.80 8.97
N GLU A 145 -13.03 18.79 8.10
CA GLU A 145 -14.14 19.45 7.42
C GLU A 145 -14.42 18.96 5.99
N ALA A 146 -13.56 18.14 5.42
CA ALA A 146 -13.64 17.70 4.03
C ALA A 146 -13.53 18.81 2.98
N ASP A 147 -12.59 19.72 3.21
CA ASP A 147 -12.19 20.76 2.25
C ASP A 147 -11.70 20.20 0.91
N VAL A 148 -11.89 20.99 -0.15
CA VAL A 148 -11.39 20.68 -1.50
C VAL A 148 -9.90 21.03 -1.62
N TYR A 149 -9.46 22.09 -0.94
CA TYR A 149 -8.06 22.48 -0.87
C TYR A 149 -7.26 21.45 -0.07
N ARG A 150 -6.12 21.01 -0.63
CA ARG A 150 -5.32 19.90 -0.07
C ARG A 150 -4.31 20.41 0.94
N SER A 151 -4.80 20.80 2.11
CA SER A 151 -3.96 21.16 3.25
C SER A 151 -4.70 20.93 4.57
N HIS A 152 -3.95 20.82 5.66
CA HIS A 152 -4.51 20.72 7.00
C HIS A 152 -5.05 22.07 7.49
N ARG A 153 -5.89 22.03 8.53
CA ARG A 153 -6.26 23.20 9.33
C ARG A 153 -5.74 23.03 10.76
N PRO A 154 -5.32 24.12 11.43
CA PRO A 154 -4.96 24.11 12.85
C PRO A 154 -6.21 24.27 13.73
N TYR A 155 -6.28 23.47 14.79
CA TYR A 155 -7.39 23.41 15.75
C TYR A 155 -6.88 23.43 17.19
N MET A 156 -7.80 23.75 18.10
CA MET A 156 -7.66 23.55 19.54
C MET A 156 -8.89 22.85 20.12
N VAL A 157 -8.72 22.18 21.26
CA VAL A 157 -9.80 21.59 22.04
C VAL A 157 -9.46 21.71 23.53
N SER A 158 -10.46 21.86 24.40
CA SER A 158 -10.26 21.79 25.85
C SER A 158 -9.57 20.49 26.25
N VAL A 159 -8.71 20.54 27.26
CA VAL A 159 -8.04 19.36 27.84
C VAL A 159 -9.01 18.33 28.42
N GLU A 160 -10.24 18.75 28.74
CA GLU A 160 -11.34 17.90 29.21
C GLU A 160 -12.19 17.32 28.05
N GLY A 161 -11.90 17.70 26.80
CA GLY A 161 -12.61 17.29 25.58
C GLY A 161 -13.67 18.29 25.10
N GLY A 162 -14.52 17.83 24.17
CA GLY A 162 -15.57 18.66 23.54
C GLY A 162 -15.29 18.99 22.08
N GLU A 163 -15.95 20.04 21.60
CA GLU A 163 -15.94 20.46 20.19
C GLU A 163 -14.60 21.10 19.80
N PRO A 164 -13.91 20.59 18.76
CA PRO A 164 -12.74 21.26 18.19
C PRO A 164 -13.08 22.63 17.62
N GLN A 165 -12.27 23.63 17.95
CA GLN A 165 -12.35 24.97 17.38
C GLN A 165 -11.13 25.22 16.49
N ARG A 166 -11.31 25.91 15.37
CA ARG A 166 -10.17 26.36 14.56
C ARG A 166 -9.33 27.35 15.36
N LEU A 167 -8.00 27.31 15.20
CA LEU A 167 -7.13 28.35 15.76
C LEU A 167 -7.18 29.65 14.93
N HIS A 168 -7.43 29.51 13.63
CA HIS A 168 -7.75 30.57 12.67
C HIS A 168 -8.27 29.94 11.36
N ASP A 169 -8.82 30.75 10.45
CA ASP A 169 -9.48 30.27 9.23
C ASP A 169 -8.56 30.05 8.02
N ALA A 170 -7.26 30.38 8.12
CA ALA A 170 -6.26 29.99 7.12
C ALA A 170 -5.86 28.50 7.23
N PHE A 171 -5.45 27.90 6.11
CA PHE A 171 -4.88 26.55 6.09
C PHE A 171 -3.44 26.52 6.64
N GLY A 172 -3.08 25.44 7.31
CA GLY A 172 -1.78 25.25 7.95
C GLY A 172 -1.68 24.02 8.86
N SER A 173 -0.46 23.70 9.27
CA SER A 173 -0.12 22.62 10.20
C SER A 173 0.86 23.09 11.28
N GLU A 174 1.18 22.21 12.23
CA GLU A 174 2.26 22.40 13.22
C GLU A 174 2.14 23.67 14.09
N ALA A 175 0.93 24.21 14.26
CA ALA A 175 0.69 25.46 14.97
C ALA A 175 1.10 25.45 16.45
N ALA A 176 1.79 26.51 16.88
CA ALA A 176 2.20 26.77 18.25
C ALA A 176 1.81 28.20 18.67
N VAL A 177 1.03 28.30 19.74
CA VAL A 177 0.60 29.57 20.35
C VAL A 177 1.72 30.11 21.25
N SER A 178 1.89 31.43 21.29
CA SER A 178 2.86 32.10 22.15
C SER A 178 2.53 31.96 23.65
N PRO A 179 3.51 32.05 24.57
CA PRO A 179 3.27 31.87 26.01
C PRO A 179 2.25 32.83 26.64
N ASP A 180 2.06 34.01 26.04
CA ASP A 180 1.09 35.04 26.42
C ASP A 180 -0.28 34.88 25.72
N GLY A 181 -0.44 33.89 24.83
CA GLY A 181 -1.67 33.64 24.08
C GLY A 181 -1.95 34.60 22.92
N SER A 182 -1.10 35.60 22.65
CA SER A 182 -1.39 36.69 21.69
C SER A 182 -1.16 36.31 20.22
N ARG A 183 -0.22 35.42 19.93
CA ARG A 183 0.26 35.13 18.57
C ARG A 183 0.35 33.63 18.31
N ILE A 184 0.20 33.23 17.05
CA ILE A 184 0.30 31.83 16.62
C ILE A 184 1.32 31.72 15.50
N VAL A 185 2.35 30.89 15.65
CA VAL A 185 3.23 30.50 14.54
C VAL A 185 2.77 29.16 13.97
N PHE A 186 2.75 29.02 12.64
CA PHE A 186 2.31 27.80 11.97
C PHE A 186 3.04 27.58 10.63
N THR A 187 2.99 26.34 10.13
CA THR A 187 3.61 25.94 8.85
C THR A 187 2.56 25.94 7.73
N ARG A 188 2.87 26.53 6.57
CA ARG A 188 2.15 26.36 5.29
C ARG A 188 2.99 25.57 4.31
N GLY A 189 2.36 24.73 3.47
CA GLY A 189 3.03 23.79 2.56
C GLY A 189 3.18 22.37 3.13
N GLY A 190 3.97 21.52 2.45
CA GLY A 190 4.35 20.18 2.93
C GLY A 190 3.28 19.08 2.90
N TYR A 191 2.11 19.26 2.29
CA TYR A 191 1.02 18.26 2.27
C TYR A 191 1.40 16.93 1.60
N TYR A 192 2.12 16.96 0.46
CA TYR A 192 2.45 15.73 -0.27
C TYR A 192 3.79 15.10 0.17
N GLY A 193 4.75 15.89 0.65
CA GLY A 193 6.09 15.43 1.00
C GLY A 193 6.48 15.63 2.47
N GLY A 194 6.00 16.69 3.11
CA GLY A 194 6.38 17.10 4.47
C GLY A 194 7.89 17.04 4.72
N TRP A 195 8.27 16.63 5.94
CA TRP A 195 9.64 16.29 6.30
C TRP A 195 10.13 14.93 5.77
N SER A 196 9.30 14.19 5.02
CA SER A 196 9.69 12.90 4.42
C SER A 196 10.25 13.02 3.01
N ARG A 197 10.01 14.12 2.27
CA ARG A 197 10.67 14.40 0.99
C ARG A 197 11.83 15.37 1.21
N ARG A 198 13.05 14.84 1.28
CA ARG A 198 14.26 15.64 1.52
C ARG A 198 14.57 16.54 0.32
N HIS A 199 15.09 17.74 0.56
CA HIS A 199 15.51 18.73 -0.46
C HIS A 199 14.43 19.14 -1.47
N TYR A 200 13.14 19.02 -1.13
CA TYR A 200 12.07 19.54 -1.99
C TYR A 200 12.07 21.07 -1.96
N ASP A 201 12.15 21.70 -3.14
CA ASP A 201 12.28 23.15 -3.28
C ASP A 201 11.19 23.79 -4.18
N GLY A 202 10.15 23.03 -4.53
CA GLY A 202 9.05 23.48 -5.40
C GLY A 202 8.03 24.38 -4.71
N ALA A 203 6.94 24.69 -5.41
CA ALA A 203 5.91 25.65 -4.98
C ALA A 203 5.23 25.31 -3.63
N GLU A 204 5.27 24.05 -3.21
CA GLU A 204 4.64 23.57 -1.98
C GLU A 204 5.59 23.53 -0.77
N SER A 205 6.77 24.18 -0.90
CA SER A 205 7.82 24.23 0.12
C SER A 205 7.28 24.74 1.45
N MET A 206 7.67 24.08 2.56
CA MET A 206 7.22 24.49 3.88
C MET A 206 7.75 25.87 4.25
N ASN A 207 6.87 26.78 4.68
CA ASN A 207 7.22 28.13 5.11
C ASN A 207 6.45 28.50 6.39
N LEU A 208 7.09 29.28 7.26
CA LEU A 208 6.55 29.73 8.53
C LEU A 208 5.75 31.02 8.40
N TRP A 209 4.58 31.03 9.03
CA TRP A 209 3.67 32.17 9.12
C TRP A 209 3.35 32.49 10.57
N LEU A 210 3.15 33.77 10.85
CA LEU A 210 2.65 34.29 12.11
C LEU A 210 1.21 34.79 11.89
N TYR A 211 0.33 34.52 12.83
CA TYR A 211 -0.99 35.13 12.96
C TYR A 211 -1.03 35.90 14.28
N ASP A 212 -1.50 37.15 14.24
CA ASP A 212 -1.68 38.01 15.42
C ASP A 212 -3.17 38.12 15.78
N ARG A 213 -3.53 37.72 17.00
CA ARG A 213 -4.94 37.71 17.44
C ARG A 213 -5.48 39.10 17.79
N GLU A 214 -4.64 40.09 18.05
CA GLU A 214 -5.13 41.45 18.36
C GLU A 214 -5.47 42.22 17.08
N SER A 215 -4.67 42.06 16.02
CA SER A 215 -4.89 42.75 14.75
C SER A 215 -5.64 41.94 13.68
N ASP A 216 -5.80 40.63 13.86
CA ASP A 216 -6.39 39.69 12.87
C ASP A 216 -5.59 39.65 11.54
N ASP A 217 -4.28 39.87 11.63
CA ASP A 217 -3.36 39.88 10.48
C ASP A 217 -2.49 38.62 10.41
N PHE A 218 -2.14 38.21 9.19
CA PHE A 218 -1.15 37.17 8.92
C PHE A 218 0.15 37.80 8.40
N ARG A 219 1.27 37.13 8.64
CA ARG A 219 2.58 37.58 8.17
C ARG A 219 3.53 36.41 7.91
N ALA A 220 4.05 36.34 6.68
CA ALA A 220 5.12 35.41 6.35
C ALA A 220 6.40 35.74 7.15
N LEU A 221 6.90 34.76 7.91
CA LEU A 221 8.18 34.83 8.60
C LEU A 221 9.31 34.36 7.69
N THR A 222 9.04 33.33 6.87
CA THR A 222 9.96 32.81 5.86
C THR A 222 9.28 32.75 4.49
N GLU A 223 10.05 33.04 3.44
CA GLU A 223 9.60 33.00 2.04
C GLU A 223 10.77 32.47 1.20
N ARG A 224 10.88 31.15 1.03
CA ARG A 224 11.95 30.53 0.23
C ARG A 224 11.53 29.23 -0.46
N ARG A 225 12.31 28.86 -1.48
CA ARG A 225 12.33 27.52 -2.10
C ARG A 225 13.16 26.56 -1.24
N GLY A 226 12.51 25.58 -0.64
CA GLY A 226 13.03 24.73 0.43
C GLY A 226 12.35 25.00 1.78
N ASN A 227 12.57 24.13 2.76
CA ASN A 227 11.63 23.90 3.85
C ASN A 227 12.03 24.56 5.18
N ASP A 228 11.09 25.30 5.76
CA ASP A 228 11.09 25.87 7.11
C ASP A 228 9.79 25.45 7.83
N GLY A 229 9.87 24.85 9.02
CA GLY A 229 8.68 24.32 9.72
C GLY A 229 8.96 23.85 11.16
N LYS A 230 8.00 23.14 11.77
CA LYS A 230 8.04 22.67 13.18
C LYS A 230 8.38 23.79 14.18
N ALA A 231 7.77 24.95 14.05
CA ALA A 231 8.07 26.08 14.93
C ALA A 231 7.71 25.82 16.41
N ARG A 232 8.52 26.38 17.30
CA ARG A 232 8.36 26.38 18.77
C ARG A 232 8.76 27.75 19.34
N TRP A 233 8.14 28.16 20.44
CA TRP A 233 8.46 29.40 21.12
C TRP A 233 9.56 29.19 22.17
N GLY A 234 10.64 29.97 22.09
CA GLY A 234 11.68 30.08 23.13
C GLY A 234 11.47 31.34 23.95
N GLY A 235 10.31 31.43 24.61
CA GLY A 235 9.78 32.67 25.19
C GLY A 235 9.04 33.56 24.18
N GLU A 236 8.46 34.67 24.65
CA GLU A 236 7.49 35.52 23.92
C GLU A 236 8.00 36.16 22.60
N ARG A 237 9.32 36.21 22.38
CA ARG A 237 9.93 36.98 21.28
C ARG A 237 10.83 36.14 20.36
N THR A 238 11.02 34.86 20.67
CA THR A 238 11.97 33.98 19.97
C THR A 238 11.24 32.78 19.38
N ILE A 239 11.42 32.53 18.10
CA ILE A 239 10.91 31.34 17.42
C ILE A 239 12.09 30.44 17.07
N LEU A 240 12.05 29.19 17.51
CA LEU A 240 12.94 28.11 17.10
C LEU A 240 12.22 27.25 16.06
N PHE A 241 12.96 26.74 15.07
CA PHE A 241 12.37 25.96 13.97
C PHE A 241 13.39 25.08 13.26
N LEU A 242 12.89 24.08 12.52
CA LEU A 242 13.71 23.25 11.64
C LEU A 242 13.80 23.86 10.24
N SER A 243 14.99 23.76 9.63
CA SER A 243 15.21 24.24 8.26
C SER A 243 16.27 23.44 7.50
N ASP A 244 16.06 23.22 6.20
CA ASP A 244 17.03 22.65 5.26
C ASP A 244 18.02 23.66 4.64
N ARG A 245 17.90 24.96 5.00
CA ARG A 245 18.61 26.09 4.38
C ARG A 245 20.14 26.04 4.38
N ALA A 246 20.75 25.16 5.18
CA ALA A 246 22.19 25.05 5.32
C ALA A 246 22.65 23.59 5.23
N ASN A 247 23.85 23.39 4.68
CA ASN A 247 24.51 22.08 4.57
C ASN A 247 23.73 20.98 3.81
N SER A 248 22.63 21.30 3.11
CA SER A 248 21.69 20.29 2.59
C SER A 248 21.33 19.27 3.68
N THR A 249 20.97 19.76 4.87
CA THR A 249 20.63 18.93 6.03
C THR A 249 19.71 19.72 6.96
N VAL A 250 18.63 19.11 7.43
CA VAL A 250 17.70 19.77 8.34
C VAL A 250 18.40 20.03 9.68
N ASN A 251 18.52 21.30 10.04
CA ASN A 251 19.16 21.79 11.25
C ASN A 251 18.20 22.68 12.05
N LEU A 252 18.55 22.96 13.30
CA LEU A 252 17.81 23.86 14.18
C LEU A 252 18.28 25.30 13.98
N PHE A 253 17.33 26.23 13.92
CA PHE A 253 17.55 27.67 13.79
C PHE A 253 16.68 28.43 14.79
N ARG A 254 17.05 29.69 15.06
CA ARG A 254 16.21 30.65 15.79
C ARG A 254 16.11 31.99 15.07
N MET A 255 15.03 32.71 15.32
CA MET A 255 14.79 34.07 14.84
C MET A 255 13.93 34.87 15.82
N SER A 256 13.89 36.18 15.63
CA SER A 256 12.94 37.06 16.31
C SER A 256 11.52 36.87 15.75
N ALA A 257 10.51 36.93 16.63
CA ALA A 257 9.10 37.01 16.22
C ALA A 257 8.68 38.44 15.80
N GLU A 258 9.58 39.41 15.96
CA GLU A 258 9.27 40.83 15.89
C GLU A 258 9.46 41.41 14.48
N GLU A 259 8.73 42.46 14.15
CA GLU A 259 8.82 43.06 12.83
C GLU A 259 10.16 43.79 12.61
N GLY A 260 10.76 43.58 11.43
CA GLY A 260 12.00 44.23 11.01
C GLY A 260 13.30 43.50 11.39
N ASP A 261 13.27 42.54 12.32
CA ASP A 261 14.44 41.72 12.67
C ASP A 261 14.35 40.31 12.07
N LYS A 262 14.70 40.20 10.78
CA LYS A 262 14.77 38.93 10.05
C LYS A 262 16.13 38.21 10.18
N VAL A 263 16.92 38.47 11.24
CA VAL A 263 18.18 37.75 11.46
C VAL A 263 17.89 36.33 11.93
N ILE A 264 18.26 35.35 11.10
CA ILE A 264 18.07 33.93 11.39
C ILE A 264 19.43 33.33 11.79
N ALA A 265 19.53 32.88 13.03
CA ALA A 265 20.74 32.28 13.60
C ALA A 265 20.66 30.75 13.56
N GLN A 266 21.73 30.11 13.09
CA GLN A 266 21.88 28.65 13.08
C GLN A 266 22.31 28.16 14.47
N LEU A 267 21.61 27.16 15.01
CA LEU A 267 21.90 26.56 16.32
C LEU A 267 22.63 25.21 16.22
N THR A 268 22.43 24.47 15.12
CA THR A 268 23.15 23.20 14.86
C THR A 268 23.76 23.19 13.46
N ASN A 269 24.88 22.48 13.27
CA ASN A 269 25.65 22.48 12.02
C ASN A 269 25.95 21.07 11.49
N PHE A 270 24.93 20.20 11.48
CA PHE A 270 25.03 18.86 10.91
C PHE A 270 25.01 18.90 9.37
N ARG A 271 25.66 17.92 8.73
CA ARG A 271 25.84 17.84 7.25
C ARG A 271 25.41 16.54 6.58
N GLU A 272 25.13 15.51 7.36
CA GLU A 272 24.88 14.14 6.85
C GLU A 272 23.51 13.62 7.25
N ARG A 273 23.06 13.96 8.47
CA ARG A 273 21.79 13.48 9.03
C ARG A 273 20.99 14.64 9.58
N ASP A 274 19.75 14.69 9.13
CA ASP A 274 18.72 15.65 9.50
C ASP A 274 18.32 15.51 10.96
N ILE A 275 17.98 16.64 11.59
CA ILE A 275 17.12 16.66 12.77
C ILE A 275 15.69 16.35 12.31
N HIS A 276 15.04 15.39 12.95
CA HIS A 276 13.70 14.92 12.55
C HIS A 276 12.57 15.47 13.41
N ASP A 277 12.87 15.81 14.67
CA ASP A 277 11.93 16.41 15.60
C ASP A 277 12.67 17.08 16.75
N PHE A 278 12.05 18.07 17.39
CA PHE A 278 12.61 18.73 18.58
C PHE A 278 11.52 19.34 19.47
N ASP A 279 11.90 19.62 20.71
CA ASP A 279 11.09 20.34 21.68
C ASP A 279 11.97 21.22 22.60
N VAL A 280 11.37 22.22 23.23
CA VAL A 280 12.08 23.29 23.97
C VAL A 280 11.48 23.50 25.36
N SER A 281 12.32 23.85 26.34
CA SER A 281 11.88 24.14 27.71
C SER A 281 11.12 25.45 27.80
N ALA A 282 10.33 25.64 28.88
CA ALA A 282 9.44 26.79 29.01
C ALA A 282 10.18 28.14 29.17
N ASP A 283 11.43 28.10 29.62
CA ASP A 283 12.36 29.25 29.67
C ASP A 283 13.05 29.54 28.33
N GLY A 284 13.04 28.59 27.38
CA GLY A 284 13.77 28.68 26.11
C GLY A 284 15.27 28.33 26.22
N ASP A 285 15.74 27.91 27.39
CA ASP A 285 17.18 27.72 27.68
C ASP A 285 17.70 26.33 27.28
N THR A 286 16.83 25.32 27.14
CA THR A 286 17.21 23.95 26.76
C THR A 286 16.36 23.43 25.61
N VAL A 287 17.00 22.79 24.63
CA VAL A 287 16.33 22.04 23.55
C VAL A 287 16.71 20.57 23.63
N VAL A 288 15.73 19.69 23.39
CA VAL A 288 15.97 18.28 23.05
C VAL A 288 15.55 18.01 21.62
N PHE A 289 16.31 17.20 20.90
CA PHE A 289 15.99 16.87 19.51
C PHE A 289 16.40 15.46 19.13
N MET A 290 15.68 14.90 18.16
CA MET A 290 15.97 13.58 17.59
C MET A 290 16.83 13.73 16.33
N ARG A 291 17.95 13.00 16.29
CA ARG A 291 18.79 12.87 15.10
C ARG A 291 19.19 11.41 14.92
N TRP A 292 18.88 10.86 13.75
CA TRP A 292 19.14 9.46 13.37
C TRP A 292 18.49 8.43 14.33
N ASP A 293 19.27 7.81 15.21
CA ASP A 293 18.88 6.74 16.15
C ASP A 293 18.73 7.21 17.60
N ARG A 294 18.94 8.51 17.92
CA ARG A 294 19.10 9.01 19.30
C ARG A 294 18.48 10.38 19.55
N LEU A 295 18.25 10.66 20.84
CA LEU A 295 18.00 12.01 21.35
C LEU A 295 19.31 12.71 21.70
N TYR A 296 19.33 14.02 21.48
CA TYR A 296 20.37 14.94 21.89
C TYR A 296 19.75 16.08 22.70
N ARG A 297 20.54 16.70 23.58
CA ARG A 297 20.21 17.97 24.23
C ARG A 297 21.15 19.08 23.78
N LEU A 298 20.71 20.33 23.89
CA LEU A 298 21.51 21.53 23.65
C LEU A 298 21.10 22.60 24.67
N ASP A 299 22.09 23.14 25.38
CA ASP A 299 21.97 24.34 26.20
C ASP A 299 22.06 25.57 25.28
N LEU A 300 21.11 26.50 25.39
CA LEU A 300 21.04 27.72 24.58
C LEU A 300 21.49 28.97 25.34
N THR A 301 21.83 28.84 26.62
CA THR A 301 22.42 29.91 27.46
C THR A 301 23.90 30.12 27.14
N ASP A 302 24.61 29.06 26.75
CA ASP A 302 25.98 29.10 26.24
C ASP A 302 25.97 29.10 24.68
N PRO A 303 26.38 30.20 24.01
CA PRO A 303 26.40 30.27 22.55
C PRO A 303 27.45 29.36 21.90
N ASP A 304 28.41 28.84 22.65
CA ASP A 304 29.44 27.89 22.18
C ASP A 304 29.10 26.43 22.53
N ALA A 305 27.92 26.15 23.11
CA ALA A 305 27.48 24.80 23.46
C ALA A 305 27.38 23.87 22.24
N ALA A 306 27.84 22.63 22.41
CA ALA A 306 27.70 21.57 21.42
C ALA A 306 26.58 20.60 21.83
N PRO A 307 25.80 20.03 20.88
CA PRO A 307 24.77 19.05 21.22
C PRO A 307 25.33 17.78 21.86
N GLU A 308 24.75 17.36 22.97
CA GLU A 308 25.17 16.18 23.74
C GLU A 308 24.16 15.02 23.58
N PRO A 309 24.59 13.78 23.28
CA PRO A 309 23.68 12.64 23.16
C PRO A 309 23.17 12.19 24.53
N ILE A 310 21.86 11.92 24.63
CA ILE A 310 21.23 11.44 25.87
C ILE A 310 21.33 9.91 25.92
N ALA A 311 22.03 9.37 26.91
CA ALA A 311 22.18 7.92 27.08
C ALA A 311 21.00 7.34 27.88
N ILE A 312 20.07 6.65 27.19
CA ILE A 312 18.84 6.13 27.79
C ILE A 312 18.83 4.59 27.75
N THR A 313 18.46 3.98 28.87
CA THR A 313 18.24 2.53 29.00
C THR A 313 16.81 2.23 29.44
N ALA A 314 16.31 1.03 29.15
CA ALA A 314 14.95 0.60 29.47
C ALA A 314 14.89 -0.91 29.71
N SER A 315 13.88 -1.38 30.43
CA SER A 315 13.59 -2.82 30.54
C SER A 315 12.98 -3.34 29.25
N GLU A 316 13.45 -4.49 28.75
CA GLU A 316 12.90 -5.13 27.55
C GLU A 316 11.81 -6.17 27.88
N ASP A 317 10.76 -6.23 27.03
CA ASP A 317 9.75 -7.30 27.05
C ASP A 317 9.91 -8.20 25.81
N ASP A 318 9.85 -9.52 25.99
CA ASP A 318 9.86 -10.52 24.92
C ASP A 318 8.67 -10.31 23.94
N ARG A 319 7.56 -9.76 24.42
CA ARG A 319 6.39 -9.37 23.61
C ARG A 319 6.76 -8.33 22.55
N ASP A 320 7.72 -7.45 22.83
CA ASP A 320 8.14 -6.42 21.87
C ASP A 320 8.99 -7.01 20.72
N ASN A 321 9.47 -8.26 20.83
CA ASN A 321 10.38 -8.88 19.85
C ASN A 321 9.72 -9.95 18.96
N TYR A 322 8.58 -10.55 19.38
CA TYR A 322 7.98 -11.68 18.66
C TYR A 322 6.45 -11.61 18.51
N GLU A 323 5.95 -11.88 17.29
CA GLU A 323 4.54 -12.15 17.02
C GLU A 323 4.29 -13.67 16.81
N LEU A 324 3.10 -14.17 17.13
CA LEU A 324 2.70 -15.56 16.85
C LEU A 324 1.48 -15.63 15.92
N LYS A 325 1.73 -15.84 14.63
CA LYS A 325 0.73 -15.77 13.56
C LYS A 325 0.24 -17.15 13.11
N SER A 326 -1.05 -17.27 12.79
CA SER A 326 -1.63 -18.48 12.19
C SER A 326 -1.59 -18.40 10.67
N ILE A 327 -1.04 -19.40 10.00
CA ILE A 327 -0.89 -19.38 8.53
C ILE A 327 -2.18 -19.71 7.76
N ALA A 328 -3.22 -20.20 8.45
CA ALA A 328 -4.40 -20.82 7.82
C ALA A 328 -5.26 -19.88 6.94
N ARG A 329 -5.01 -18.57 6.99
CA ARG A 329 -5.60 -17.55 6.11
C ARG A 329 -4.56 -16.56 5.57
N GLU A 330 -3.31 -16.99 5.46
CA GLU A 330 -2.18 -16.19 5.02
C GLU A 330 -1.57 -16.75 3.72
N ILE A 331 -2.31 -17.60 3.00
CA ILE A 331 -1.88 -18.18 1.73
C ILE A 331 -1.98 -17.12 0.63
N SER A 332 -0.86 -16.94 -0.05
CA SER A 332 -0.67 -15.99 -1.15
C SER A 332 -0.48 -16.67 -2.50
N GLU A 333 0.03 -17.90 -2.51
CA GLU A 333 0.33 -18.69 -3.72
C GLU A 333 0.14 -20.19 -3.43
N VAL A 334 -0.19 -20.97 -4.46
CA VAL A 334 -0.41 -22.41 -4.35
C VAL A 334 -0.07 -23.13 -5.66
N ALA A 335 0.64 -24.27 -5.55
CA ALA A 335 1.01 -25.12 -6.68
C ALA A 335 0.74 -26.60 -6.35
N LEU A 336 -0.10 -27.26 -7.14
CA LEU A 336 -0.35 -28.71 -7.04
C LEU A 336 0.69 -29.48 -7.86
N SER A 337 1.24 -30.56 -7.30
CA SER A 337 2.14 -31.47 -8.00
C SER A 337 1.51 -32.05 -9.28
N PRO A 338 2.29 -32.37 -10.34
CA PRO A 338 1.78 -32.96 -11.57
C PRO A 338 0.93 -34.24 -11.37
N ASP A 339 1.29 -35.08 -10.40
CA ASP A 339 0.53 -36.29 -10.01
C ASP A 339 -0.79 -36.00 -9.26
N GLY A 340 -0.97 -34.77 -8.77
CA GLY A 340 -2.14 -34.33 -8.02
C GLY A 340 -2.20 -34.74 -6.55
N GLN A 341 -1.11 -35.29 -5.98
CA GLN A 341 -1.08 -35.81 -4.62
C GLN A 341 -0.66 -34.79 -3.56
N VAL A 342 0.20 -33.82 -3.89
CA VAL A 342 0.81 -32.88 -2.94
C VAL A 342 0.55 -31.44 -3.35
N MET A 343 0.07 -30.65 -2.40
CA MET A 343 -0.14 -29.22 -2.55
C MET A 343 1.03 -28.47 -1.88
N ALA A 344 1.76 -27.66 -2.64
CA ALA A 344 2.69 -26.66 -2.11
C ALA A 344 1.99 -25.30 -1.99
N THR A 345 2.38 -24.49 -1.02
CA THR A 345 1.81 -23.15 -0.82
C THR A 345 2.83 -22.17 -0.23
N ILE A 346 2.72 -20.89 -0.62
CA ILE A 346 3.36 -19.78 0.09
C ILE A 346 2.36 -19.22 1.09
N ALA A 347 2.61 -19.48 2.37
CA ALA A 347 1.85 -18.88 3.46
C ALA A 347 2.77 -17.95 4.26
N TYR A 348 2.39 -16.66 4.33
CA TYR A 348 3.21 -15.60 4.96
C TYR A 348 4.70 -15.62 4.56
N GLY A 349 4.95 -15.76 3.24
CA GLY A 349 6.29 -15.77 2.67
C GLY A 349 7.12 -17.05 2.90
N ARG A 350 6.54 -18.13 3.44
CA ARG A 350 7.21 -19.42 3.65
C ARG A 350 6.61 -20.54 2.80
N VAL A 351 7.46 -21.49 2.39
CA VAL A 351 7.04 -22.67 1.62
C VAL A 351 6.53 -23.75 2.57
N TYR A 352 5.27 -24.13 2.43
CA TYR A 352 4.68 -25.28 3.10
C TYR A 352 4.20 -26.31 2.07
N ILE A 353 4.22 -27.60 2.44
CA ILE A 353 3.51 -28.64 1.72
C ILE A 353 2.48 -29.36 2.58
N ARG A 354 1.51 -29.99 1.92
CA ARG A 354 0.54 -30.90 2.51
C ARG A 354 -0.02 -31.81 1.43
N ASN A 355 -0.23 -33.09 1.70
CA ASN A 355 -0.96 -33.96 0.78
C ASN A 355 -2.40 -33.49 0.64
N VAL A 356 -3.01 -33.74 -0.52
CA VAL A 356 -4.42 -33.45 -0.78
C VAL A 356 -5.34 -34.31 0.10
N ASP A 357 -4.87 -35.48 0.54
CA ASP A 357 -5.62 -36.39 1.42
C ASP A 357 -5.94 -35.78 2.80
N ASP A 358 -7.15 -36.09 3.27
CA ASP A 358 -7.65 -35.73 4.60
C ASP A 358 -6.68 -36.15 5.71
N LYS A 359 -6.60 -35.34 6.78
CA LYS A 359 -5.79 -35.59 8.01
C LYS A 359 -4.27 -35.68 7.83
N SER A 360 -3.74 -35.51 6.63
CA SER A 360 -2.31 -35.28 6.41
C SER A 360 -1.79 -34.08 7.22
N PRO A 361 -0.53 -34.08 7.71
CA PRO A 361 0.05 -32.92 8.38
C PRO A 361 0.51 -31.86 7.37
N THR A 362 0.41 -30.59 7.75
CA THR A 362 1.17 -29.51 7.10
C THR A 362 2.65 -29.64 7.50
N ARG A 363 3.57 -29.43 6.55
CA ARG A 363 5.02 -29.42 6.78
C ARG A 363 5.62 -28.13 6.24
N LEU A 364 6.46 -27.47 7.04
CA LEU A 364 7.32 -26.37 6.60
C LEU A 364 8.49 -26.95 5.78
N VAL A 365 8.76 -26.39 4.61
CA VAL A 365 9.88 -26.76 3.74
C VAL A 365 11.09 -25.84 3.99
N THR A 366 10.85 -24.57 4.33
CA THR A 366 11.91 -23.56 4.55
C THR A 366 11.96 -23.08 6.03
N PRO A 367 12.47 -23.92 6.95
CA PRO A 367 12.71 -23.54 8.34
C PRO A 367 13.84 -22.50 8.46
N ASP A 368 13.92 -21.86 9.62
CA ASP A 368 15.06 -21.07 10.14
C ASP A 368 15.54 -19.83 9.35
N THR A 369 15.13 -19.65 8.09
CA THR A 369 15.30 -18.42 7.31
C THR A 369 14.35 -17.30 7.80
N HIS A 370 14.41 -16.11 7.22
CA HIS A 370 13.36 -15.07 7.28
C HIS A 370 12.96 -14.50 5.91
N ALA A 371 13.57 -15.03 4.84
CA ALA A 371 13.43 -14.55 3.49
C ALA A 371 12.06 -14.81 2.87
N ARG A 372 11.75 -14.07 1.82
CA ARG A 372 10.48 -14.18 1.09
C ARG A 372 10.58 -15.24 0.01
N HIS A 373 9.64 -16.17 0.10
CA HIS A 373 9.48 -17.23 -0.89
C HIS A 373 8.31 -16.92 -1.83
N ARG A 374 8.45 -17.21 -3.13
CA ARG A 374 7.42 -17.02 -4.17
C ARG A 374 7.71 -17.81 -5.45
N ASN A 375 6.80 -17.75 -6.43
CA ASN A 375 6.93 -18.41 -7.73
C ASN A 375 7.17 -19.93 -7.61
N LEU A 376 6.27 -20.62 -6.91
CA LEU A 376 6.27 -22.08 -6.77
C LEU A 376 6.09 -22.75 -8.13
N THR A 377 7.02 -23.64 -8.48
CA THR A 377 6.92 -24.46 -9.68
C THR A 377 7.42 -25.88 -9.39
N TRP A 378 6.64 -26.88 -9.79
CA TRP A 378 7.03 -28.28 -9.65
C TRP A 378 7.82 -28.73 -10.88
N ALA A 379 8.80 -29.60 -10.69
CA ALA A 379 9.36 -30.37 -11.80
C ALA A 379 8.24 -31.20 -12.49
N PRO A 380 8.26 -31.38 -13.83
CA PRO A 380 7.20 -32.10 -14.55
C PRO A 380 6.99 -33.57 -14.15
N ASP A 381 7.99 -34.15 -13.48
CA ASP A 381 8.08 -35.52 -12.97
C ASP A 381 7.68 -35.66 -11.48
N SER A 382 7.25 -34.56 -10.83
CA SER A 382 7.02 -34.46 -9.37
C SER A 382 8.24 -34.70 -8.46
N THR A 383 9.48 -34.81 -8.94
CA THR A 383 10.62 -35.18 -8.06
C THR A 383 11.14 -34.04 -7.19
N ALA A 384 10.96 -32.79 -7.61
CA ALA A 384 11.44 -31.61 -6.89
C ALA A 384 10.47 -30.42 -7.00
N LEU A 385 10.52 -29.55 -5.99
CA LEU A 385 9.80 -28.28 -5.94
C LEU A 385 10.82 -27.14 -6.05
N TYR A 386 10.53 -26.13 -6.87
CA TYR A 386 11.36 -24.95 -7.05
C TYR A 386 10.59 -23.69 -6.67
N PHE A 387 11.30 -22.67 -6.22
CA PHE A 387 10.76 -21.37 -5.82
C PHE A 387 11.85 -20.31 -5.85
N VAL A 388 11.45 -19.05 -5.89
CA VAL A 388 12.32 -17.90 -5.64
C VAL A 388 12.47 -17.71 -4.13
N ASN A 389 13.69 -17.38 -3.70
CA ASN A 389 14.08 -16.97 -2.34
C ASN A 389 15.02 -15.76 -2.48
N ASP A 390 14.92 -14.78 -1.58
CA ASP A 390 15.71 -13.53 -1.59
C ASP A 390 16.69 -13.38 -0.40
N GLU A 391 17.01 -14.50 0.27
CA GLU A 391 17.91 -14.55 1.45
C GLU A 391 19.35 -14.09 1.19
N ASP A 392 19.81 -14.15 -0.06
CA ASP A 392 21.17 -13.74 -0.47
C ASP A 392 21.27 -12.25 -0.84
N GLY A 393 20.17 -11.50 -0.73
CA GLY A 393 20.10 -10.09 -1.10
C GLY A 393 19.81 -9.84 -2.58
N THR A 394 19.76 -10.86 -3.43
CA THR A 394 19.17 -10.78 -4.76
C THR A 394 17.87 -11.61 -4.77
N GLU A 395 17.36 -12.00 -5.94
CA GLU A 395 16.30 -13.00 -6.00
C GLU A 395 16.89 -14.19 -6.73
N SER A 396 16.86 -15.36 -6.11
CA SER A 396 17.52 -16.56 -6.60
C SER A 396 16.54 -17.72 -6.63
N ILE A 397 16.70 -18.63 -7.59
CA ILE A 397 15.84 -19.80 -7.74
C ILE A 397 16.45 -20.94 -6.92
N TYR A 398 15.70 -21.45 -5.96
CA TYR A 398 16.07 -22.56 -5.09
C TYR A 398 15.32 -23.84 -5.46
N ARG A 399 15.89 -24.97 -5.06
CA ARG A 399 15.34 -26.31 -5.24
C ARG A 399 15.15 -26.96 -3.87
N ALA A 400 13.97 -27.52 -3.64
CA ALA A 400 13.67 -28.43 -2.54
C ALA A 400 13.55 -29.87 -3.04
N LYS A 401 14.11 -30.80 -2.27
CA LYS A 401 13.99 -32.27 -2.45
C LYS A 401 13.62 -32.92 -1.13
N VAL A 402 12.99 -34.09 -1.17
CA VAL A 402 12.72 -34.87 0.05
C VAL A 402 14.04 -35.44 0.59
N GLU A 403 14.36 -35.12 1.84
CA GLU A 403 15.49 -35.70 2.55
C GLU A 403 15.07 -37.03 3.19
N LEU A 404 13.94 -37.03 3.91
CA LEU A 404 13.47 -38.14 4.73
C LEU A 404 11.94 -38.30 4.69
N THR A 405 11.48 -39.56 4.63
CA THR A 405 10.07 -39.99 4.64
C THR A 405 9.69 -40.71 5.95
N ARG A 406 8.40 -41.02 6.16
CA ARG A 406 7.94 -41.73 7.37
C ARG A 406 8.21 -43.24 7.26
N SER A 407 8.18 -43.77 6.05
CA SER A 407 8.49 -45.18 5.76
C SER A 407 9.94 -45.47 6.09
N GLU A 408 10.88 -44.64 5.62
CA GLU A 408 12.30 -44.74 5.98
C GLU A 408 12.53 -44.64 7.51
N ILE A 409 11.79 -43.76 8.21
CA ILE A 409 11.84 -43.68 9.70
C ILE A 409 11.31 -44.95 10.36
N ARG A 410 10.22 -45.54 9.83
CA ARG A 410 9.64 -46.79 10.36
C ARG A 410 10.58 -47.96 10.13
N GLU A 411 11.12 -48.10 8.92
CA GLU A 411 12.09 -49.14 8.55
C GLU A 411 13.37 -49.04 9.40
N ALA A 412 13.89 -47.83 9.61
CA ALA A 412 15.02 -47.60 10.51
C ALA A 412 14.69 -47.95 11.98
N PHE A 413 13.50 -47.61 12.47
CA PHE A 413 13.05 -47.99 13.81
C PHE A 413 12.88 -49.51 13.95
N THR A 414 12.26 -50.18 12.98
CA THR A 414 12.06 -51.64 12.97
C THR A 414 13.42 -52.34 12.98
N ARG A 415 14.31 -52.03 12.02
CA ARG A 415 15.68 -52.60 11.98
C ARG A 415 16.47 -52.37 13.28
N ALA A 416 16.25 -51.25 13.97
CA ALA A 416 16.90 -50.94 15.24
C ALA A 416 16.25 -51.60 16.49
N THR A 417 15.03 -52.13 16.41
CA THR A 417 14.27 -52.63 17.57
C THR A 417 13.82 -54.09 17.48
N ASP A 418 13.69 -54.63 16.27
CA ASP A 418 13.46 -56.06 15.99
C ASP A 418 14.26 -56.43 14.72
N PRO A 419 15.58 -56.68 14.84
CA PRO A 419 16.44 -56.99 13.70
C PRO A 419 16.04 -58.25 12.94
N ASP A 420 15.31 -59.14 13.60
CA ASP A 420 14.75 -60.37 13.01
C ASP A 420 13.40 -60.13 12.31
N ALA A 421 12.87 -58.90 12.29
CA ALA A 421 11.54 -58.62 11.71
C ALA A 421 11.50 -58.80 10.20
N GLU A 422 12.58 -58.47 9.47
CA GLU A 422 12.67 -58.71 8.03
C GLU A 422 12.63 -60.22 7.74
N ALA A 423 13.38 -61.03 8.50
CA ALA A 423 13.35 -62.50 8.40
C ALA A 423 12.00 -63.15 8.80
N ARG A 424 11.10 -62.44 9.50
CA ARG A 424 9.73 -62.90 9.77
C ARG A 424 8.71 -62.42 8.74
N ALA A 425 9.01 -61.35 8.00
CA ALA A 425 8.16 -60.89 6.91
C ALA A 425 8.23 -61.85 5.71
N ASP A 426 9.42 -62.37 5.41
CA ASP A 426 9.63 -63.38 4.35
C ASP A 426 8.92 -64.72 4.66
N ASP A 427 8.75 -65.08 5.94
CA ASP A 427 8.03 -66.30 6.38
C ASP A 427 6.48 -66.17 6.28
N ASP A 428 5.93 -64.96 6.21
CA ASP A 428 4.48 -64.69 6.21
C ASP A 428 3.90 -64.38 4.80
N GLU A 429 4.72 -64.20 3.74
CA GLU A 429 4.22 -63.92 2.37
C GLU A 429 3.64 -65.14 1.61
N GLU A 430 3.72 -66.37 2.15
CA GLU A 430 3.20 -67.57 1.45
C GLU A 430 1.68 -67.80 1.57
N VAL A 431 0.91 -66.92 2.24
CA VAL A 431 -0.56 -67.09 2.40
C VAL A 431 -1.37 -65.79 2.26
N GLU A 432 -1.62 -65.36 1.01
CA GLU A 432 -2.99 -65.04 0.50
C GLU A 432 -2.99 -64.56 -0.98
N ASP A 433 -3.22 -65.47 -1.94
CA ASP A 433 -4.10 -65.18 -3.09
C ASP A 433 -4.55 -66.45 -3.84
N GLU A 434 -5.86 -66.66 -4.00
CA GLU A 434 -6.42 -67.65 -4.96
C GLU A 434 -7.89 -67.33 -5.32
N PRO A 435 -8.16 -66.80 -6.53
CA PRO A 435 -9.52 -66.66 -7.05
C PRO A 435 -10.01 -67.96 -7.71
N ASN A 436 -10.53 -68.89 -6.90
CA ASN A 436 -11.42 -70.03 -7.22
C ASN A 436 -11.50 -70.47 -8.72
N GLY A 437 -10.61 -71.38 -9.16
CA GLY A 437 -10.36 -71.61 -10.60
C GLY A 437 -10.14 -73.02 -11.18
N ARG A 438 -10.36 -74.14 -10.47
CA ARG A 438 -10.35 -75.55 -11.00
C ARG A 438 -9.12 -76.02 -11.83
N ALA A 439 -8.20 -76.70 -11.14
CA ALA A 439 -7.55 -77.99 -11.47
C ALA A 439 -7.17 -78.36 -12.92
N GLU A 440 -5.88 -78.67 -13.16
CA GLU A 440 -5.36 -80.05 -13.22
C GLU A 440 -3.80 -80.06 -13.11
N ASN A 441 -3.21 -81.23 -12.81
CA ASN A 441 -1.79 -81.41 -12.47
C ASN A 441 -0.83 -81.29 -13.68
N ASP A 442 0.46 -81.01 -13.45
CA ASP A 442 1.52 -82.06 -13.50
C ASP A 442 2.88 -81.53 -12.99
N ALA A 443 3.80 -82.45 -12.65
CA ALA A 443 4.98 -82.23 -11.81
C ALA A 443 6.34 -82.43 -12.53
N ALA A 444 7.39 -81.81 -11.98
CA ALA A 444 8.82 -82.19 -11.95
C ALA A 444 9.60 -80.95 -11.43
N ASP A 445 10.30 -80.99 -10.30
CA ASP A 445 11.60 -81.66 -10.07
C ASP A 445 12.70 -81.18 -11.04
N ASP A 446 13.62 -80.33 -10.56
CA ASP A 446 14.98 -80.78 -10.25
C ASP A 446 15.76 -79.76 -9.38
N GLU A 447 16.74 -80.29 -8.64
CA GLU A 447 17.50 -79.63 -7.57
C GLU A 447 18.81 -78.94 -8.05
N ASP A 448 19.61 -78.52 -7.07
CA ASP A 448 21.03 -78.12 -7.10
C ASP A 448 21.39 -76.70 -7.55
N ALA A 449 22.34 -75.98 -6.93
CA ALA A 449 22.95 -75.97 -5.59
C ALA A 449 24.17 -75.02 -5.66
N ASP A 450 24.32 -74.17 -4.64
CA ASP A 450 25.54 -73.57 -4.10
C ASP A 450 26.80 -73.36 -4.98
N ALA A 451 27.21 -72.09 -5.06
CA ALA A 451 28.62 -71.73 -4.92
C ALA A 451 28.75 -70.37 -4.23
N VAL A 452 29.14 -70.39 -2.95
CA VAL A 452 29.54 -69.19 -2.19
C VAL A 452 31.05 -69.00 -2.39
N ASP A 453 31.46 -67.80 -2.79
CA ASP A 453 32.81 -67.30 -2.54
C ASP A 453 32.72 -65.85 -2.08
N ALA A 454 33.39 -65.53 -0.96
CA ALA A 454 33.38 -64.23 -0.34
C ALA A 454 34.81 -63.75 -0.11
N GLU A 455 35.19 -62.65 -0.76
CA GLU A 455 36.29 -61.78 -0.32
C GLU A 455 35.77 -60.35 -0.35
N GLY A 456 36.00 -59.60 0.74
CA GLY A 456 35.46 -58.26 0.92
C GLY A 456 36.52 -57.17 0.77
N GLU A 457 36.08 -55.99 0.33
CA GLU A 457 36.83 -54.75 0.45
C GLU A 457 36.03 -53.75 1.31
N ASN A 458 36.70 -52.73 1.85
CA ASN A 458 36.11 -51.78 2.80
C ASN A 458 35.47 -50.62 2.04
N ASP A 459 34.15 -50.61 1.93
CA ASP A 459 33.42 -49.44 1.47
C ASP A 459 33.07 -48.49 2.63
N VAL A 460 33.39 -47.23 2.42
CA VAL A 460 32.81 -46.10 3.15
C VAL A 460 31.38 -45.96 2.64
N GLU A 461 30.39 -45.80 3.52
CA GLU A 461 28.98 -45.58 3.11
C GLU A 461 28.85 -44.30 2.25
N GLU A 462 28.97 -44.44 0.94
CA GLU A 462 28.37 -43.51 -0.02
C GLU A 462 26.85 -43.64 0.10
N ALA A 463 26.16 -42.50 0.18
CA ALA A 463 24.70 -42.51 0.20
C ALA A 463 24.17 -43.05 -1.14
N GLU A 464 23.53 -44.21 -1.12
CA GLU A 464 22.97 -44.84 -2.32
C GLU A 464 22.12 -43.85 -3.13
N ALA A 465 22.41 -43.75 -4.42
CA ALA A 465 21.66 -42.89 -5.33
C ALA A 465 20.21 -43.39 -5.44
N ILE A 466 19.29 -42.66 -4.81
CA ILE A 466 17.87 -43.00 -4.80
C ILE A 466 17.33 -43.03 -6.23
N ASP A 467 16.78 -44.18 -6.65
CA ASP A 467 16.05 -44.34 -7.90
C ASP A 467 15.00 -43.22 -8.09
N ALA A 468 15.10 -42.52 -9.22
CA ALA A 468 14.23 -41.41 -9.57
C ALA A 468 12.74 -41.83 -9.56
N GLY A 469 12.42 -43.06 -9.97
CA GLY A 469 11.05 -43.60 -9.96
C GLY A 469 10.43 -43.70 -8.56
N LYS A 470 11.26 -43.79 -7.50
CA LYS A 470 10.83 -43.66 -6.11
C LYS A 470 10.71 -42.20 -5.67
N ALA A 471 11.58 -41.31 -6.15
CA ALA A 471 11.70 -39.93 -5.68
C ALA A 471 10.40 -39.11 -5.75
N ALA A 472 9.62 -39.23 -6.83
CA ALA A 472 8.32 -38.56 -6.96
C ALA A 472 7.33 -38.97 -5.85
N LYS A 473 7.27 -40.27 -5.54
CA LYS A 473 6.38 -40.81 -4.49
C LYS A 473 6.82 -40.42 -3.08
N ARG A 474 8.10 -40.09 -2.85
CA ARG A 474 8.62 -39.66 -1.54
C ARG A 474 7.97 -38.37 -1.04
N TRP A 475 7.45 -37.50 -1.93
CA TRP A 475 6.78 -36.25 -1.51
C TRP A 475 5.49 -36.48 -0.71
N HIS A 476 4.72 -37.53 -1.02
CA HIS A 476 3.50 -37.88 -0.26
C HIS A 476 3.83 -38.31 1.18
N ASP A 477 4.95 -38.99 1.39
CA ASP A 477 5.36 -39.48 2.70
C ASP A 477 6.43 -38.63 3.39
N ALA A 478 6.71 -37.42 2.87
CA ALA A 478 7.79 -36.57 3.33
C ALA A 478 7.65 -36.13 4.80
N VAL A 479 8.81 -35.97 5.45
CA VAL A 479 9.01 -35.49 6.82
C VAL A 479 10.03 -34.36 6.87
N ARG A 480 11.12 -34.45 6.10
CA ARG A 480 12.21 -33.46 6.03
C ARG A 480 12.63 -33.22 4.59
N PHE A 481 13.18 -32.04 4.32
CA PHE A 481 13.56 -31.57 2.99
C PHE A 481 14.97 -30.98 3.01
N THR A 482 15.70 -31.17 1.91
CA THR A 482 16.92 -30.42 1.61
C THR A 482 16.54 -29.26 0.70
N VAL A 483 17.01 -28.05 1.02
CA VAL A 483 16.79 -26.83 0.23
C VAL A 483 18.15 -26.26 -0.16
N GLU A 484 18.35 -25.99 -1.45
CA GLU A 484 19.63 -25.55 -2.02
C GLU A 484 19.42 -24.52 -3.14
N PRO A 485 20.37 -23.57 -3.36
CA PRO A 485 20.35 -22.70 -4.54
C PRO A 485 20.45 -23.52 -5.84
N PHE A 486 19.70 -23.12 -6.86
CA PHE A 486 19.67 -23.79 -8.18
C PHE A 486 20.06 -22.86 -9.33
N VAL A 487 19.58 -21.62 -9.30
CA VAL A 487 20.11 -20.50 -10.08
C VAL A 487 20.32 -19.33 -9.13
N GLN A 488 21.56 -18.88 -9.00
CA GLN A 488 21.98 -17.79 -8.14
C GLN A 488 22.96 -16.93 -8.93
N SER A 489 22.75 -15.61 -8.92
CA SER A 489 23.60 -14.64 -9.61
C SER A 489 23.52 -13.26 -8.95
N GLU A 490 24.25 -12.29 -9.49
CA GLU A 490 24.15 -10.87 -9.09
C GLU A 490 22.84 -10.20 -9.55
N TYR A 491 21.99 -10.91 -10.29
CA TYR A 491 20.72 -10.42 -10.82
C TYR A 491 19.52 -11.09 -10.14
N HIS A 492 18.36 -10.42 -10.13
CA HIS A 492 17.09 -10.99 -9.70
C HIS A 492 16.58 -12.04 -10.71
N ASP A 493 16.77 -13.32 -10.41
CA ASP A 493 16.36 -14.49 -11.18
C ASP A 493 15.05 -15.09 -10.62
N ARG A 494 13.97 -15.03 -11.40
CA ARG A 494 12.59 -15.26 -10.91
C ARG A 494 11.61 -15.83 -11.94
N ASP A 495 10.38 -16.09 -11.51
CA ASP A 495 9.29 -16.69 -12.32
C ASP A 495 9.68 -18.02 -13.04
N PRO A 496 10.33 -19.00 -12.36
CA PRO A 496 10.76 -20.26 -12.97
C PRO A 496 9.61 -21.07 -13.59
N THR A 497 9.79 -21.52 -14.84
CA THR A 497 8.83 -22.37 -15.57
C THR A 497 9.57 -23.42 -16.41
N PHE A 498 9.31 -24.71 -16.15
CA PHE A 498 9.88 -25.83 -16.91
C PHE A 498 9.27 -25.98 -18.32
N SER A 499 10.07 -26.50 -19.25
CA SER A 499 9.56 -27.07 -20.50
C SER A 499 8.69 -28.32 -20.21
N PRO A 500 7.68 -28.63 -21.04
CA PRO A 500 6.82 -29.80 -20.84
C PRO A 500 7.52 -31.16 -20.79
N ASP A 501 8.70 -31.29 -21.41
CA ASP A 501 9.56 -32.49 -21.36
C ASP A 501 10.55 -32.50 -20.19
N GLY A 502 10.65 -31.43 -19.40
CA GLY A 502 11.59 -31.35 -18.28
C GLY A 502 13.07 -31.18 -18.66
N SER A 503 13.40 -30.91 -19.93
CA SER A 503 14.80 -30.68 -20.39
C SER A 503 15.33 -29.27 -20.12
N MET A 504 14.45 -28.28 -20.04
CA MET A 504 14.81 -26.86 -19.90
C MET A 504 14.04 -26.19 -18.76
N LEU A 505 14.67 -25.21 -18.10
CA LEU A 505 14.02 -24.25 -17.22
C LEU A 505 14.10 -22.84 -17.83
N SER A 506 12.95 -22.19 -18.02
CA SER A 506 12.90 -20.75 -18.34
C SER A 506 12.70 -19.92 -17.08
N PHE A 507 13.28 -18.72 -17.02
CA PHE A 507 13.13 -17.78 -15.92
C PHE A 507 13.38 -16.35 -16.42
N ARG A 508 12.96 -15.35 -15.64
CA ARG A 508 13.26 -13.94 -15.90
C ARG A 508 14.48 -13.52 -15.10
N ARG A 509 15.41 -12.79 -15.74
CA ARG A 509 16.58 -12.18 -15.12
C ARG A 509 16.46 -10.67 -15.09
N GLY A 510 16.75 -10.08 -13.93
CA GLY A 510 16.61 -8.64 -13.68
C GLY A 510 15.20 -8.16 -14.05
N ARG A 511 15.13 -6.99 -14.70
CA ARG A 511 13.85 -6.37 -15.06
C ARG A 511 13.01 -7.26 -15.97
N GLY A 512 13.56 -7.75 -17.09
CA GLY A 512 12.75 -8.38 -18.14
C GLY A 512 13.46 -9.32 -19.11
N ASP A 513 14.72 -9.72 -18.90
CA ASP A 513 15.39 -10.66 -19.80
C ASP A 513 14.83 -12.07 -19.62
N LEU A 514 14.42 -12.73 -20.71
CA LEU A 514 13.98 -14.12 -20.71
C LEU A 514 15.19 -15.03 -20.87
N MET A 515 15.48 -15.82 -19.84
CA MET A 515 16.58 -16.76 -19.78
C MET A 515 16.10 -18.19 -19.98
N LEU A 516 16.96 -19.02 -20.57
CA LEU A 516 16.85 -20.47 -20.61
C LEU A 516 18.05 -21.09 -19.90
N LYS A 517 17.77 -22.07 -19.02
CA LYS A 517 18.74 -23.00 -18.45
C LYS A 517 18.50 -24.39 -19.01
N ASP A 518 19.52 -24.96 -19.61
CA ASP A 518 19.58 -26.38 -19.96
C ASP A 518 19.86 -27.21 -18.70
N LEU A 519 19.10 -28.30 -18.51
CA LEU A 519 19.12 -29.06 -17.25
C LEU A 519 20.09 -30.26 -17.26
N GLU A 520 20.58 -30.66 -18.45
CA GLU A 520 21.60 -31.70 -18.59
C GLU A 520 23.01 -31.10 -18.50
N SER A 521 23.31 -30.12 -19.34
CA SER A 521 24.60 -29.41 -19.39
C SER A 521 24.75 -28.35 -18.30
N GLY A 522 23.63 -27.82 -17.80
CA GLY A 522 23.60 -26.70 -16.87
C GLY A 522 23.76 -25.31 -17.50
N GLU A 523 23.96 -25.21 -18.82
CA GLU A 523 24.18 -23.93 -19.53
C GLU A 523 23.02 -22.94 -19.29
N ILE A 524 23.34 -21.65 -19.12
CA ILE A 524 22.35 -20.57 -19.03
C ILE A 524 22.61 -19.57 -20.15
N ARG A 525 21.59 -19.30 -20.99
CA ARG A 525 21.63 -18.30 -22.05
C ARG A 525 20.37 -17.44 -22.10
N ARG A 526 20.50 -16.22 -22.64
CA ARG A 526 19.38 -15.32 -22.87
C ARG A 526 18.69 -15.67 -24.19
N LEU A 527 17.36 -15.77 -24.17
CA LEU A 527 16.51 -15.99 -25.34
C LEU A 527 15.90 -14.69 -25.87
N VAL A 528 15.38 -13.85 -24.97
CA VAL A 528 14.76 -12.55 -25.32
C VAL A 528 15.33 -11.47 -24.40
N GLU A 529 15.76 -10.35 -24.99
CA GLU A 529 16.12 -9.14 -24.25
C GLU A 529 14.86 -8.38 -23.82
N GLY A 530 14.79 -7.92 -22.57
CA GLY A 530 13.63 -7.20 -22.06
C GLY A 530 13.98 -6.16 -21.00
N TRP A 531 13.38 -4.98 -21.17
CA TRP A 531 13.65 -3.79 -20.37
C TRP A 531 12.66 -3.58 -19.21
N ASP A 532 11.54 -4.32 -19.19
CA ASP A 532 10.38 -4.06 -18.34
C ASP A 532 9.93 -5.28 -17.50
N ALA A 533 9.36 -5.00 -16.33
CA ALA A 533 8.99 -6.01 -15.34
C ALA A 533 7.65 -6.73 -15.58
N ARG A 534 7.13 -6.71 -16.82
CA ARG A 534 5.81 -7.27 -17.18
C ARG A 534 5.87 -8.39 -18.22
N LEU A 535 7.08 -8.83 -18.60
CA LEU A 535 7.27 -10.01 -19.44
C LEU A 535 6.47 -11.20 -18.86
N HIS A 536 5.64 -11.83 -19.69
CA HIS A 536 4.92 -13.06 -19.32
C HIS A 536 4.98 -14.07 -20.46
N TRP A 537 5.30 -15.34 -20.17
CA TRP A 537 5.45 -16.37 -21.20
C TRP A 537 4.83 -17.72 -20.85
N ARG A 538 4.70 -18.56 -21.88
CA ARG A 538 4.33 -19.99 -21.80
C ARG A 538 5.06 -20.79 -22.88
N TRP A 539 5.70 -21.87 -22.47
CA TRP A 539 6.20 -22.91 -23.38
C TRP A 539 5.07 -23.47 -24.26
N SER A 540 5.39 -23.78 -25.51
CA SER A 540 4.56 -24.64 -26.34
C SER A 540 4.58 -26.07 -25.78
N PRO A 541 3.55 -26.89 -26.04
CA PRO A 541 3.50 -28.27 -25.53
C PRO A 541 4.63 -29.18 -26.00
N CYS A 542 5.26 -28.88 -27.15
CA CYS A 542 6.38 -29.62 -27.71
C CYS A 542 7.76 -29.08 -27.28
N SER A 543 7.82 -28.18 -26.29
CA SER A 543 9.04 -27.54 -25.75
C SER A 543 9.87 -26.70 -26.71
N GLN A 544 9.68 -26.80 -28.02
CA GLN A 544 10.52 -26.14 -29.04
C GLN A 544 10.24 -24.64 -29.20
N ARG A 545 9.13 -24.12 -28.64
CA ARG A 545 8.74 -22.71 -28.78
C ARG A 545 8.31 -22.11 -27.45
N ILE A 546 8.42 -20.79 -27.36
CA ILE A 546 7.79 -19.99 -26.31
C ILE A 546 6.88 -18.94 -26.94
N ALA A 547 5.65 -18.82 -26.42
CA ALA A 547 4.80 -17.65 -26.64
C ALA A 547 4.99 -16.68 -25.47
N TYR A 548 5.30 -15.41 -25.75
CA TYR A 548 5.53 -14.39 -24.73
C TYR A 548 4.83 -13.07 -25.05
N ALA A 549 4.51 -12.32 -23.99
CA ALA A 549 3.97 -10.97 -24.03
C ALA A 549 5.04 -10.01 -23.50
N GLN A 550 5.33 -8.92 -24.23
CA GLN A 550 6.34 -7.92 -23.88
C GLN A 550 5.87 -6.52 -24.30
N ASN A 551 6.16 -5.51 -23.48
CA ASN A 551 5.90 -4.10 -23.80
C ASN A 551 7.00 -3.52 -24.69
N ASP A 552 6.60 -2.71 -25.68
CA ASP A 552 7.48 -1.72 -26.31
C ASP A 552 7.59 -0.45 -25.47
N LEU A 553 8.45 0.49 -25.89
CA LEU A 553 8.68 1.77 -25.19
C LEU A 553 7.44 2.68 -25.17
N ASP A 554 6.45 2.43 -26.04
CA ASP A 554 5.15 3.10 -26.05
C ASP A 554 4.15 2.48 -25.05
N PHE A 555 4.58 1.45 -24.31
CA PHE A 555 3.79 0.67 -23.34
C PHE A 555 2.61 -0.09 -23.97
N SER A 556 2.84 -0.59 -25.18
CA SER A 556 1.95 -1.50 -25.91
C SER A 556 2.48 -2.94 -25.82
N SER A 557 1.77 -3.81 -25.11
CA SER A 557 2.11 -5.25 -25.01
C SER A 557 1.64 -6.03 -26.23
N ASN A 558 2.51 -6.78 -26.91
CA ASN A 558 2.15 -7.64 -28.04
C ASN A 558 2.52 -9.11 -27.74
N ILE A 559 1.84 -10.07 -28.37
CA ILE A 559 2.21 -11.49 -28.28
C ILE A 559 3.16 -11.87 -29.41
N PHE A 560 4.27 -12.50 -29.03
CA PHE A 560 5.30 -13.03 -29.92
C PHE A 560 5.42 -14.54 -29.73
N ILE A 561 5.88 -15.24 -30.77
CA ILE A 561 6.31 -16.64 -30.70
C ILE A 561 7.77 -16.71 -31.20
N ILE A 562 8.64 -17.37 -30.44
CA ILE A 562 10.06 -17.59 -30.76
C ILE A 562 10.40 -19.08 -30.63
N GLU A 563 11.29 -19.59 -31.49
CA GLU A 563 11.90 -20.92 -31.39
C GLU A 563 12.95 -20.92 -30.28
N THR A 564 13.02 -21.97 -29.46
CA THR A 564 13.83 -21.94 -28.23
C THR A 564 15.33 -22.02 -28.46
N ASP A 565 15.77 -22.42 -29.66
CA ASP A 565 17.17 -22.30 -30.09
C ASP A 565 17.66 -20.83 -30.10
N GLY A 566 16.77 -19.88 -30.36
CA GLY A 566 17.11 -18.47 -30.55
C GLY A 566 17.75 -18.15 -31.90
N GLU A 567 17.72 -19.07 -32.87
CA GLU A 567 18.27 -18.85 -34.22
C GLU A 567 17.32 -18.03 -35.11
N SER A 568 16.03 -17.98 -34.78
CA SER A 568 14.98 -17.30 -35.54
C SER A 568 14.42 -16.07 -34.81
N ASP A 569 14.16 -15.00 -35.56
CA ASP A 569 13.53 -13.78 -35.04
C ASP A 569 12.11 -14.06 -34.46
N PRO A 570 11.73 -13.44 -33.33
CA PRO A 570 10.37 -13.55 -32.79
C PRO A 570 9.29 -13.08 -33.77
N VAL A 571 8.25 -13.90 -33.98
CA VAL A 571 7.11 -13.53 -34.82
C VAL A 571 6.03 -12.86 -33.97
N ASN A 572 5.83 -11.54 -34.15
CA ASN A 572 4.67 -10.83 -33.59
C ASN A 572 3.37 -11.30 -34.29
N ILE A 573 2.52 -12.00 -33.53
CA ILE A 573 1.26 -12.59 -33.98
C ILE A 573 0.03 -11.74 -33.67
N THR A 574 0.15 -10.59 -32.97
CA THR A 574 -0.99 -9.72 -32.64
C THR A 574 -0.98 -8.34 -33.28
N ARG A 575 0.19 -7.70 -33.39
CA ARG A 575 0.44 -6.45 -34.12
C ARG A 575 -0.58 -5.35 -33.83
N HIS A 576 -0.79 -5.05 -32.54
CA HIS A 576 -1.81 -4.12 -32.09
C HIS A 576 -1.20 -3.02 -31.19
N PRO A 577 -1.58 -1.72 -31.35
CA PRO A 577 -1.05 -0.60 -30.56
C PRO A 577 -1.70 -0.46 -29.17
N ARG A 578 -2.01 -1.59 -28.52
CA ARG A 578 -2.49 -1.67 -27.13
C ARG A 578 -1.98 -2.99 -26.53
N ASN A 579 -2.65 -3.54 -25.53
CA ASN A 579 -2.14 -4.63 -24.74
C ASN A 579 -2.82 -5.96 -25.07
N ASP A 580 -2.04 -6.86 -25.66
CA ASP A 580 -2.25 -8.29 -25.71
C ASP A 580 -1.34 -8.95 -24.65
N ILE A 581 -1.91 -9.72 -23.73
CA ILE A 581 -1.22 -10.29 -22.56
C ILE A 581 -1.69 -11.72 -22.23
N GLN A 582 -0.95 -12.42 -21.37
CA GLN A 582 -1.29 -13.76 -20.86
C GLN A 582 -1.57 -14.82 -21.96
N PRO A 583 -0.60 -15.13 -22.85
CA PRO A 583 -0.74 -16.21 -23.82
C PRO A 583 -0.98 -17.57 -23.13
N ARG A 584 -1.78 -18.44 -23.75
CA ARG A 584 -2.10 -19.81 -23.31
C ARG A 584 -2.28 -20.75 -24.51
N TRP A 585 -1.62 -21.91 -24.47
CA TRP A 585 -1.65 -22.93 -25.52
C TRP A 585 -2.71 -24.00 -25.25
N SER A 586 -3.32 -24.56 -26.31
CA SER A 586 -3.87 -25.93 -26.23
C SER A 586 -2.72 -26.93 -26.11
N ALA A 587 -2.95 -28.10 -25.52
CA ALA A 587 -1.92 -29.11 -25.27
C ALA A 587 -1.43 -29.85 -26.53
N ASP A 588 -2.03 -29.60 -27.70
CA ASP A 588 -1.55 -30.04 -29.01
C ASP A 588 -0.81 -28.93 -29.78
N GLY A 589 -0.69 -27.73 -29.20
CA GLY A 589 0.02 -26.58 -29.79
C GLY A 589 -0.70 -25.88 -30.95
N ARG A 590 -1.92 -26.30 -31.32
CA ARG A 590 -2.63 -25.79 -32.51
C ARG A 590 -3.50 -24.56 -32.23
N ILE A 591 -3.76 -24.23 -30.96
CA ILE A 591 -4.55 -23.07 -30.53
C ILE A 591 -3.72 -22.21 -29.57
N LEU A 592 -3.79 -20.89 -29.75
CA LEU A 592 -3.34 -19.93 -28.75
C LEU A 592 -4.50 -19.00 -28.35
N ALA A 593 -4.65 -18.76 -27.05
CA ALA A 593 -5.55 -17.78 -26.47
C ALA A 593 -4.78 -16.74 -25.65
N PHE A 594 -5.32 -15.53 -25.55
CA PHE A 594 -4.72 -14.42 -24.79
C PHE A 594 -5.81 -13.41 -24.40
N LEU A 595 -5.48 -12.51 -23.46
CA LEU A 595 -6.33 -11.36 -23.12
C LEU A 595 -5.91 -10.15 -23.95
N SER A 596 -6.87 -9.35 -24.40
CA SER A 596 -6.59 -8.19 -25.24
C SER A 596 -7.57 -7.04 -25.05
N ASN A 597 -7.06 -5.82 -24.86
CA ASN A 597 -7.87 -4.60 -24.70
C ASN A 597 -8.05 -3.77 -25.98
N ARG A 598 -7.92 -4.42 -27.15
CA ARG A 598 -8.06 -3.77 -28.47
C ARG A 598 -9.44 -3.17 -28.72
N THR A 599 -10.48 -3.79 -28.16
CA THR A 599 -11.88 -3.37 -28.23
C THR A 599 -12.26 -2.59 -26.98
N GLU A 600 -12.90 -1.43 -27.16
CA GLU A 600 -13.65 -0.68 -26.10
C GLU A 600 -12.87 -0.32 -24.81
N ASN A 601 -11.55 -0.55 -24.78
CA ASN A 601 -10.67 -0.36 -23.61
C ASN A 601 -10.92 -1.35 -22.46
N SER A 602 -11.65 -2.44 -22.72
CA SER A 602 -11.86 -3.60 -21.84
C SER A 602 -11.02 -4.78 -22.30
N TYR A 603 -10.42 -5.56 -21.40
CA TYR A 603 -9.74 -6.80 -21.79
C TYR A 603 -10.76 -7.90 -22.10
N ASP A 604 -10.78 -8.41 -23.33
CA ASP A 604 -11.56 -9.57 -23.72
C ASP A 604 -10.66 -10.80 -23.91
N VAL A 605 -11.24 -12.00 -23.95
CA VAL A 605 -10.57 -13.23 -24.39
C VAL A 605 -10.53 -13.28 -25.92
N TRP A 606 -9.34 -13.44 -26.48
CA TRP A 606 -9.09 -13.62 -27.91
C TRP A 606 -8.42 -14.96 -28.18
N ARG A 607 -8.69 -15.54 -29.35
CA ARG A 607 -8.13 -16.82 -29.83
C ARG A 607 -7.52 -16.66 -31.21
N VAL A 608 -6.52 -17.50 -31.51
CA VAL A 608 -6.11 -17.83 -32.88
C VAL A 608 -5.87 -19.32 -33.04
N TYR A 609 -6.36 -19.88 -34.15
CA TYR A 609 -5.94 -21.20 -34.61
C TYR A 609 -4.59 -21.05 -35.32
N LEU A 610 -3.53 -21.62 -34.76
CA LEU A 610 -2.20 -21.55 -35.38
C LEU A 610 -2.06 -22.56 -36.54
N ASP A 611 -2.91 -23.59 -36.57
CA ASP A 611 -3.08 -24.47 -37.71
C ASP A 611 -4.29 -24.07 -38.57
N ARG A 612 -4.08 -23.93 -39.89
CA ARG A 612 -5.11 -23.59 -40.88
C ARG A 612 -6.10 -24.73 -41.13
N ASP A 613 -5.69 -25.99 -40.97
CA ASP A 613 -6.60 -27.11 -41.15
C ASP A 613 -7.69 -27.10 -40.07
N LEU A 614 -7.31 -26.76 -38.83
CA LEU A 614 -8.24 -26.61 -37.70
C LEU A 614 -9.19 -25.41 -37.88
N GLU A 615 -8.67 -24.29 -38.40
CA GLU A 615 -9.47 -23.10 -38.74
C GLU A 615 -10.51 -23.36 -39.83
N SER A 616 -10.27 -24.34 -40.72
CA SER A 616 -11.17 -24.68 -41.83
C SER A 616 -12.37 -25.56 -41.45
N LEU A 617 -12.38 -26.13 -40.24
CA LEU A 617 -13.40 -27.06 -39.78
C LEU A 617 -14.76 -26.37 -39.53
N THR A 618 -15.85 -27.07 -39.85
CA THR A 618 -17.19 -26.62 -39.44
C THR A 618 -17.39 -26.75 -37.93
N GLY A 619 -18.34 -26.02 -37.34
CA GLY A 619 -18.60 -26.07 -35.89
C GLY A 619 -18.85 -27.49 -35.34
N ARG A 620 -19.44 -28.40 -36.14
CA ARG A 620 -19.62 -29.80 -35.76
C ARG A 620 -18.32 -30.60 -35.76
N GLU A 621 -17.41 -30.30 -36.68
CA GLU A 621 -16.09 -30.93 -36.76
C GLU A 621 -15.17 -30.38 -35.66
N LEU A 622 -15.30 -29.09 -35.32
CA LEU A 622 -14.67 -28.49 -34.15
C LEU A 622 -15.16 -29.14 -32.85
N ASP A 623 -16.46 -29.30 -32.63
CA ASP A 623 -16.99 -30.00 -31.44
C ASP A 623 -16.40 -31.44 -31.33
N ALA A 624 -16.31 -32.18 -32.45
CA ALA A 624 -15.71 -33.51 -32.47
C ALA A 624 -14.19 -33.49 -32.15
N TYR A 625 -13.46 -32.52 -32.70
CA TYR A 625 -12.05 -32.28 -32.40
C TYR A 625 -11.84 -31.96 -30.91
N TYR A 626 -12.64 -31.06 -30.33
CA TYR A 626 -12.54 -30.69 -28.91
C TYR A 626 -12.92 -31.88 -27.99
N ASP A 627 -13.89 -32.70 -28.38
CA ASP A 627 -14.23 -33.95 -27.68
C ASP A 627 -13.05 -34.95 -27.68
N ASP A 628 -12.36 -35.12 -28.81
CA ASP A 628 -11.20 -36.01 -28.91
C ASP A 628 -9.96 -35.45 -28.20
N ALA A 629 -9.72 -34.14 -28.28
CA ALA A 629 -8.71 -33.44 -27.50
C ALA A 629 -8.98 -33.55 -25.98
N ALA A 630 -10.25 -33.49 -25.55
CA ALA A 630 -10.65 -33.72 -24.16
C ALA A 630 -10.44 -35.17 -23.71
N LYS A 631 -10.66 -36.16 -24.59
CA LYS A 631 -10.32 -37.58 -24.33
C LYS A 631 -8.80 -37.77 -24.20
N ALA A 632 -7.99 -37.08 -25.02
CA ALA A 632 -6.53 -37.09 -24.91
C ALA A 632 -6.04 -36.42 -23.61
N ALA A 633 -6.55 -35.22 -23.28
CA ALA A 633 -6.23 -34.50 -22.06
C ALA A 633 -6.48 -35.32 -20.78
N ARG A 634 -7.56 -36.11 -20.74
CA ARG A 634 -7.87 -37.01 -19.61
C ARG A 634 -6.89 -38.16 -19.43
N LYS A 635 -6.13 -38.53 -20.47
CA LYS A 635 -5.11 -39.59 -20.43
C LYS A 635 -3.72 -39.09 -20.02
N ARG A 636 -3.51 -37.77 -19.93
CA ARG A 636 -2.22 -37.19 -19.50
C ARG A 636 -1.82 -37.71 -18.12
N LYS A 637 -0.54 -38.02 -18.01
CA LYS A 637 0.19 -38.44 -16.81
C LYS A 637 1.37 -37.48 -16.59
N PRO A 638 1.89 -37.37 -15.35
CA PRO A 638 3.20 -36.76 -15.10
C PRO A 638 4.29 -37.35 -15.99
N LEU A 639 5.40 -36.63 -16.13
CA LEU A 639 6.60 -37.19 -16.73
C LEU A 639 7.10 -38.38 -15.88
N ASP A 640 7.69 -39.39 -16.53
CA ASP A 640 8.28 -40.52 -15.80
C ASP A 640 9.66 -40.09 -15.26
N PRO A 641 9.92 -40.15 -13.94
CA PRO A 641 11.24 -39.82 -13.41
C PRO A 641 12.38 -40.74 -13.91
N SER A 642 12.07 -41.95 -14.38
CA SER A 642 13.07 -42.98 -14.70
C SER A 642 13.31 -43.20 -16.21
N GLY A 643 12.69 -42.40 -17.08
CA GLY A 643 12.81 -42.54 -18.52
C GLY A 643 12.65 -41.25 -19.30
N ASP A 644 13.19 -41.22 -20.52
CA ASP A 644 13.13 -40.06 -21.40
C ASP A 644 11.70 -39.70 -21.78
N ALA A 645 11.40 -38.40 -21.87
CA ALA A 645 10.12 -37.91 -22.38
C ALA A 645 9.90 -38.36 -23.83
N GLU A 646 8.74 -38.98 -24.14
CA GLU A 646 8.37 -39.23 -25.54
C GLU A 646 8.26 -37.88 -26.29
N PRO A 647 9.05 -37.65 -27.36
CA PRO A 647 9.05 -36.36 -28.05
C PRO A 647 7.68 -36.06 -28.68
N MET A 648 7.08 -34.95 -28.29
CA MET A 648 5.82 -34.50 -28.89
C MET A 648 6.09 -33.90 -30.28
N GLU A 649 5.39 -34.39 -31.30
CA GLU A 649 5.47 -33.86 -32.65
C GLU A 649 5.03 -32.38 -32.69
N SER A 650 5.91 -31.49 -33.17
CA SER A 650 5.57 -30.07 -33.34
C SER A 650 4.57 -29.91 -34.50
N PRO A 651 3.35 -29.36 -34.27
CA PRO A 651 2.43 -29.05 -35.36
C PRO A 651 3.00 -27.97 -36.29
N ARG A 652 2.51 -27.96 -37.53
CA ARG A 652 2.84 -26.90 -38.51
C ARG A 652 2.05 -25.63 -38.20
N LEU A 653 2.75 -24.59 -37.72
CA LEU A 653 2.15 -23.30 -37.39
C LEU A 653 2.14 -22.34 -38.60
N HIS A 654 1.10 -21.50 -38.67
CA HIS A 654 0.90 -20.47 -39.71
C HIS A 654 0.88 -19.08 -39.06
N LEU A 655 2.08 -18.55 -38.77
CA LEU A 655 2.26 -17.37 -37.91
C LEU A 655 2.19 -16.02 -38.64
N GLU A 656 2.65 -15.95 -39.90
CA GLU A 656 2.85 -14.68 -40.64
C GLU A 656 1.59 -13.79 -40.74
N ASP A 657 0.42 -14.43 -40.83
CA ASP A 657 -0.88 -13.78 -40.97
C ASP A 657 -1.79 -13.97 -39.74
N ALA A 658 -1.30 -14.58 -38.65
CA ALA A 658 -2.07 -14.87 -37.45
C ALA A 658 -2.83 -13.64 -36.91
N TRP A 659 -2.19 -12.46 -36.94
CA TRP A 659 -2.78 -11.18 -36.53
C TRP A 659 -4.04 -10.77 -37.31
N ARG A 660 -4.24 -11.30 -38.53
CA ARG A 660 -5.45 -11.10 -39.36
C ARG A 660 -6.59 -12.07 -39.03
N ARG A 661 -6.31 -13.07 -38.20
CA ARG A 661 -7.16 -14.25 -37.94
C ARG A 661 -7.58 -14.37 -36.47
N LEU A 662 -7.39 -13.29 -35.72
CA LEU A 662 -7.68 -13.22 -34.30
C LEU A 662 -9.20 -13.09 -34.08
N GLU A 663 -9.76 -13.98 -33.28
CA GLU A 663 -11.20 -14.03 -32.99
C GLU A 663 -11.48 -13.55 -31.56
N ARG A 664 -12.40 -12.58 -31.41
CA ARG A 664 -12.95 -12.14 -30.11
C ARG A 664 -13.94 -13.19 -29.61
N ILE A 665 -13.69 -13.79 -28.45
CA ILE A 665 -14.57 -14.80 -27.85
C ILE A 665 -15.58 -14.16 -26.89
N THR A 666 -15.15 -13.14 -26.15
CA THR A 666 -15.96 -12.47 -25.13
C THR A 666 -16.12 -10.97 -25.38
N SER A 667 -17.14 -10.39 -24.76
CA SER A 667 -17.43 -8.96 -24.86
C SER A 667 -18.11 -8.46 -23.58
N PHE A 668 -17.50 -8.72 -22.43
CA PHE A 668 -18.08 -8.37 -21.13
C PHE A 668 -17.56 -7.01 -20.63
N PRO A 669 -18.41 -6.19 -19.97
CA PRO A 669 -18.02 -4.83 -19.60
C PRO A 669 -16.96 -4.76 -18.48
N GLY A 670 -16.82 -5.81 -17.67
CA GLY A 670 -15.95 -5.82 -16.49
C GLY A 670 -14.46 -6.06 -16.72
N SER A 671 -14.05 -6.35 -17.96
CA SER A 671 -12.75 -6.92 -18.33
C SER A 671 -12.47 -8.30 -17.72
N GLU A 672 -11.70 -9.07 -18.49
CA GLU A 672 -11.27 -10.42 -18.16
C GLU A 672 -9.81 -10.41 -17.67
N PHE A 673 -9.53 -11.23 -16.66
CA PHE A 673 -8.23 -11.33 -15.97
C PHE A 673 -7.91 -12.80 -15.65
N GLN A 674 -6.63 -13.11 -15.42
CA GLN A 674 -6.16 -14.44 -14.99
C GLN A 674 -6.62 -15.56 -15.96
N LEU A 675 -6.34 -15.38 -17.25
CA LEU A 675 -6.77 -16.30 -18.28
C LEU A 675 -6.02 -17.64 -18.20
N GLU A 676 -6.78 -18.73 -18.13
CA GLU A 676 -6.32 -20.09 -18.39
C GLU A 676 -7.13 -20.75 -19.52
N LEU A 677 -6.49 -21.66 -20.25
CA LEU A 677 -7.08 -22.46 -21.31
C LEU A 677 -7.01 -23.93 -20.92
N THR A 678 -8.10 -24.69 -21.06
CA THR A 678 -8.04 -26.14 -20.84
C THR A 678 -7.05 -26.80 -21.81
N PRO A 679 -6.40 -27.93 -21.45
CA PRO A 679 -5.51 -28.65 -22.36
C PRO A 679 -6.13 -29.03 -23.70
N ALA A 680 -7.46 -29.25 -23.75
CA ALA A 680 -8.16 -29.53 -25.00
C ALA A 680 -8.43 -28.28 -25.86
N GLY A 681 -8.26 -27.07 -25.32
CA GLY A 681 -8.70 -25.81 -25.90
C GLY A 681 -10.21 -25.56 -25.82
N ASP A 682 -10.97 -26.49 -25.22
CA ASP A 682 -12.44 -26.52 -25.26
C ASP A 682 -13.12 -25.51 -24.32
N ARG A 683 -12.39 -25.00 -23.31
CA ARG A 683 -12.90 -23.99 -22.37
C ARG A 683 -11.84 -22.97 -21.94
N PHE A 684 -12.29 -21.73 -21.80
CA PHE A 684 -11.56 -20.66 -21.14
C PHE A 684 -11.95 -20.58 -19.66
N ILE A 685 -11.01 -20.18 -18.81
CA ILE A 685 -11.20 -19.90 -17.38
C ILE A 685 -10.62 -18.50 -17.12
N PHE A 686 -11.38 -17.61 -16.49
CA PHE A 686 -10.96 -16.23 -16.23
C PHE A 686 -11.79 -15.59 -15.11
N SER A 687 -11.22 -14.62 -14.42
CA SER A 687 -11.93 -13.73 -13.50
C SER A 687 -12.50 -12.54 -14.26
N ALA A 688 -13.75 -12.16 -14.00
CA ALA A 688 -14.40 -10.98 -14.60
C ALA A 688 -15.44 -10.36 -13.66
N ASP A 689 -15.79 -9.09 -13.88
CA ASP A 689 -16.91 -8.44 -13.20
C ASP A 689 -18.14 -8.34 -14.14
N ILE A 690 -18.96 -9.39 -14.12
CA ILE A 690 -20.16 -9.47 -14.96
C ILE A 690 -21.41 -9.25 -14.12
N ASP A 691 -21.55 -10.04 -13.05
CA ASP A 691 -22.65 -10.02 -12.10
C ASP A 691 -22.08 -9.89 -10.66
N GLY A 692 -21.03 -9.08 -10.50
CA GLY A 692 -20.13 -9.06 -9.36
C GLY A 692 -18.89 -9.96 -9.58
N ARG A 693 -17.71 -9.40 -9.31
CA ARG A 693 -16.40 -10.03 -9.58
C ARG A 693 -16.30 -11.48 -9.10
N ALA A 694 -16.07 -12.38 -10.05
CA ALA A 694 -16.07 -13.82 -9.83
C ALA A 694 -15.20 -14.57 -10.85
N LEU A 695 -14.84 -15.81 -10.51
CA LEU A 695 -14.20 -16.74 -11.43
C LEU A 695 -15.24 -17.43 -12.32
N TYR A 696 -15.03 -17.39 -13.64
CA TYR A 696 -15.90 -18.00 -14.65
C TYR A 696 -15.17 -19.04 -15.50
N SER A 697 -15.95 -19.92 -16.12
CA SER A 697 -15.52 -20.73 -17.26
C SER A 697 -16.51 -20.62 -18.42
N LEU A 698 -16.00 -20.64 -19.65
CA LEU A 698 -16.73 -20.45 -20.89
C LEU A 698 -16.32 -21.50 -21.93
N LYS A 699 -17.24 -22.03 -22.75
CA LYS A 699 -16.90 -22.93 -23.86
C LYS A 699 -16.16 -22.17 -24.98
N TRP A 700 -15.36 -22.88 -25.76
CA TRP A 700 -14.55 -22.36 -26.87
C TRP A 700 -15.32 -21.50 -27.90
N ASP A 701 -16.63 -21.68 -28.01
CA ASP A 701 -17.56 -21.01 -28.93
C ASP A 701 -18.29 -19.80 -28.29
N GLY A 702 -17.93 -19.41 -27.07
CA GLY A 702 -18.58 -18.34 -26.32
C GLY A 702 -19.88 -18.75 -25.60
N THR A 703 -20.26 -20.03 -25.63
CA THR A 703 -21.46 -20.55 -24.94
C THR A 703 -21.13 -21.21 -23.59
N ASP A 704 -22.14 -21.75 -22.90
CA ASP A 704 -22.02 -22.47 -21.61
C ASP A 704 -21.16 -21.73 -20.55
N ARG A 705 -21.42 -20.43 -20.37
CA ARG A 705 -20.79 -19.62 -19.31
C ARG A 705 -21.24 -20.11 -17.93
N LYS A 706 -20.28 -20.47 -17.08
CA LYS A 706 -20.50 -20.94 -15.71
C LYS A 706 -19.72 -20.07 -14.73
N ARG A 707 -20.36 -19.62 -13.66
CA ARG A 707 -19.71 -19.02 -12.49
C ARG A 707 -19.21 -20.15 -11.59
N LEU A 708 -17.91 -20.20 -11.30
CA LEU A 708 -17.29 -21.29 -10.56
C LEU A 708 -17.25 -21.01 -9.05
N THR A 709 -16.88 -19.79 -8.66
CA THR A 709 -16.82 -19.35 -7.25
C THR A 709 -16.92 -17.81 -7.20
N GLY A 710 -16.67 -17.19 -6.04
CA GLY A 710 -16.47 -15.74 -5.91
C GLY A 710 -15.16 -15.27 -6.57
N ASN A 711 -14.65 -14.10 -6.15
CA ASN A 711 -13.35 -13.61 -6.60
C ASN A 711 -12.23 -14.51 -6.04
N ALA A 712 -11.52 -15.20 -6.94
CA ALA A 712 -10.42 -16.11 -6.62
C ALA A 712 -9.23 -15.82 -7.54
N ASP A 713 -8.02 -16.11 -7.08
CA ASP A 713 -6.80 -16.00 -7.88
C ASP A 713 -6.40 -17.38 -8.44
N VAL A 714 -6.47 -17.54 -9.76
CA VAL A 714 -6.15 -18.79 -10.46
C VAL A 714 -4.64 -18.87 -10.66
N GLN A 715 -4.01 -19.86 -10.03
CA GLN A 715 -2.57 -20.07 -10.15
C GLN A 715 -2.25 -20.88 -11.42
N HIS A 716 -2.95 -22.01 -11.59
CA HIS A 716 -2.82 -22.88 -12.76
C HIS A 716 -4.00 -23.85 -12.88
N LEU A 717 -4.06 -24.60 -13.98
CA LEU A 717 -4.92 -25.78 -14.10
C LEU A 717 -4.19 -27.06 -13.67
N THR A 718 -4.96 -28.03 -13.18
CA THR A 718 -4.51 -29.43 -13.06
C THR A 718 -4.03 -29.98 -14.41
N LEU A 719 -3.12 -30.97 -14.41
CA LEU A 719 -2.53 -31.54 -15.62
C LEU A 719 -3.56 -32.00 -16.68
N ARG A 720 -4.69 -32.55 -16.22
CA ARG A 720 -5.82 -33.00 -17.07
C ARG A 720 -6.83 -31.88 -17.40
N GLY A 721 -6.69 -30.71 -16.78
CA GLY A 721 -7.51 -29.51 -17.01
C GLY A 721 -8.94 -29.56 -16.48
N ASN A 722 -9.33 -30.58 -15.71
CA ASN A 722 -10.67 -30.72 -15.18
C ASN A 722 -10.93 -29.85 -13.93
N ARG A 723 -9.88 -29.37 -13.26
CA ARG A 723 -9.95 -28.47 -12.11
C ARG A 723 -8.93 -27.33 -12.24
N ALA A 724 -9.32 -26.14 -11.77
CA ALA A 724 -8.44 -25.00 -11.53
C ALA A 724 -7.92 -25.05 -10.09
N VAL A 725 -6.64 -24.70 -9.90
CA VAL A 725 -5.99 -24.53 -8.59
C VAL A 725 -6.01 -23.03 -8.24
N ILE A 726 -6.53 -22.69 -7.07
CA ILE A 726 -6.90 -21.31 -6.73
C ILE A 726 -6.48 -20.93 -5.30
N VAL A 727 -6.16 -19.64 -5.13
CA VAL A 727 -6.23 -18.97 -3.83
C VAL A 727 -7.59 -18.30 -3.72
N HIS A 728 -8.39 -18.66 -2.72
CA HIS A 728 -9.72 -18.08 -2.50
C HIS A 728 -9.89 -17.73 -1.02
N SER A 729 -10.12 -16.45 -0.72
CA SER A 729 -10.14 -15.91 0.65
C SER A 729 -8.89 -16.27 1.47
N SER A 730 -7.72 -16.13 0.84
CA SER A 730 -6.40 -16.45 1.40
C SER A 730 -6.25 -17.91 1.89
N ARG A 731 -6.94 -18.84 1.24
CA ARG A 731 -6.83 -20.30 1.44
C ARG A 731 -6.55 -20.99 0.11
N ALA A 732 -5.73 -22.04 0.15
CA ALA A 732 -5.54 -22.96 -0.96
C ALA A 732 -6.79 -23.80 -1.20
N GLY A 733 -7.15 -23.98 -2.47
CA GLY A 733 -8.21 -24.91 -2.86
C GLY A 733 -8.21 -25.19 -4.35
N THR A 734 -9.14 -26.04 -4.77
CA THR A 734 -9.37 -26.31 -6.19
C THR A 734 -10.85 -26.25 -6.50
N VAL A 735 -11.21 -25.95 -7.75
CA VAL A 735 -12.62 -25.94 -8.22
C VAL A 735 -12.72 -26.61 -9.59
N SER A 736 -13.81 -27.34 -9.82
CA SER A 736 -14.10 -27.94 -11.13
C SER A 736 -14.34 -26.86 -12.19
N VAL A 737 -13.73 -27.00 -13.37
CA VAL A 737 -13.94 -26.05 -14.50
C VAL A 737 -15.36 -26.11 -15.06
N THR A 738 -16.16 -27.12 -14.69
CA THR A 738 -17.57 -27.27 -15.07
C THR A 738 -18.55 -26.85 -13.97
N GLY A 739 -18.07 -26.26 -12.88
CA GLY A 739 -18.86 -25.85 -11.71
C GLY A 739 -18.86 -26.89 -10.57
N GLY A 740 -19.11 -26.42 -9.34
CA GLY A 740 -19.11 -27.24 -8.11
C GLY A 740 -18.83 -26.39 -6.87
N SER A 741 -18.58 -27.05 -5.73
CA SER A 741 -17.96 -26.41 -4.56
C SER A 741 -16.47 -26.16 -4.79
N VAL A 742 -15.89 -25.21 -4.05
CA VAL A 742 -14.44 -25.14 -3.85
C VAL A 742 -14.05 -26.20 -2.82
N ASP A 743 -13.17 -27.11 -3.21
CA ASP A 743 -12.61 -28.13 -2.32
C ASP A 743 -11.30 -27.56 -1.77
N TYR A 744 -11.30 -27.20 -0.47
CA TYR A 744 -10.17 -26.55 0.19
C TYR A 744 -9.16 -27.56 0.72
N THR A 745 -7.89 -27.18 0.69
CA THR A 745 -6.80 -27.92 1.32
C THR A 745 -6.42 -27.21 2.62
N ASP A 746 -6.70 -27.81 3.77
CA ASP A 746 -6.52 -27.15 5.07
C ASP A 746 -5.06 -27.19 5.55
N PHE A 747 -4.36 -26.07 5.32
CA PHE A 747 -3.07 -25.78 5.92
C PHE A 747 -3.24 -25.20 7.33
N SER A 748 -2.47 -25.71 8.28
CA SER A 748 -2.51 -25.25 9.68
C SER A 748 -1.12 -25.36 10.31
N ASP A 749 -0.60 -24.20 10.73
CA ASP A 749 0.62 -24.05 11.52
C ASP A 749 0.60 -22.70 12.25
N ARG A 750 1.52 -22.50 13.20
CA ARG A 750 1.72 -21.23 13.91
C ARG A 750 3.17 -20.75 13.78
N LEU A 751 3.38 -19.75 12.94
CA LEU A 751 4.68 -19.12 12.74
C LEU A 751 4.98 -18.14 13.89
N ARG A 752 6.10 -18.35 14.60
CA ARG A 752 6.68 -17.31 15.46
C ARG A 752 7.53 -16.40 14.57
N ILE A 753 7.15 -15.13 14.49
CA ILE A 753 7.82 -14.11 13.71
C ILE A 753 8.76 -13.34 14.64
N ASP A 754 10.06 -13.37 14.37
CA ASP A 754 10.99 -12.37 14.91
C ASP A 754 10.79 -11.04 14.18
N LEU A 755 10.42 -9.99 14.92
CA LEU A 755 10.08 -8.68 14.36
C LEU A 755 11.32 -7.93 13.84
N ARG A 756 12.50 -8.15 14.42
CA ARG A 756 13.78 -7.57 13.96
C ARG A 756 14.20 -8.20 12.63
N ALA A 757 14.09 -9.52 12.51
CA ALA A 757 14.39 -10.25 11.28
C ALA A 757 13.36 -9.94 10.17
N GLN A 758 12.07 -9.79 10.52
CA GLN A 758 11.06 -9.32 9.59
C GLN A 758 11.31 -7.89 9.09
N ALA A 759 11.61 -6.93 9.97
CA ALA A 759 11.92 -5.56 9.56
C ALA A 759 13.18 -5.50 8.68
N SER A 760 14.18 -6.33 8.96
CA SER A 760 15.35 -6.54 8.09
C SER A 760 14.92 -6.97 6.69
N GLN A 761 14.11 -8.03 6.58
CA GLN A 761 13.63 -8.58 5.31
C GLN A 761 12.83 -7.55 4.50
N MET A 762 11.83 -6.93 5.14
CA MET A 762 10.96 -5.95 4.50
C MET A 762 11.74 -4.74 3.98
N PHE A 763 12.78 -4.30 4.70
CA PHE A 763 13.59 -3.17 4.28
C PHE A 763 14.44 -3.50 3.06
N LEU A 764 15.17 -4.62 3.08
CA LEU A 764 16.01 -5.05 1.96
C LEU A 764 15.18 -5.33 0.71
N GLU A 765 14.04 -6.02 0.84
CA GLU A 765 13.10 -6.25 -0.26
C GLU A 765 12.64 -4.92 -0.90
N ALA A 766 12.30 -3.91 -0.08
CA ALA A 766 11.89 -2.60 -0.57
C ALA A 766 13.03 -1.84 -1.28
N ALA A 767 14.26 -1.91 -0.75
CA ALA A 767 15.44 -1.26 -1.30
C ALA A 767 15.88 -1.86 -2.64
N ASN A 768 15.91 -3.20 -2.72
CA ASN A 768 16.27 -3.94 -3.93
C ASN A 768 15.28 -3.69 -5.07
N LEU A 769 13.98 -3.85 -4.80
CA LEU A 769 12.93 -3.61 -5.80
C LEU A 769 12.93 -2.17 -6.31
N LEU A 770 13.31 -1.20 -5.49
CA LEU A 770 13.40 0.20 -5.89
C LEU A 770 14.69 0.50 -6.67
N GLY A 771 15.84 -0.03 -6.26
CA GLY A 771 17.10 0.09 -7.00
C GLY A 771 17.01 -0.46 -8.42
N GLU A 772 16.26 -1.55 -8.61
CA GLU A 772 16.00 -2.12 -9.94
C GLU A 772 15.02 -1.27 -10.79
N MET A 773 13.96 -0.75 -10.17
CA MET A 773 12.79 -0.20 -10.88
C MET A 773 12.73 1.33 -10.96
N PHE A 774 13.58 2.06 -10.24
CA PHE A 774 13.50 3.53 -10.19
C PHE A 774 13.78 4.17 -11.57
N TYR A 775 13.07 5.25 -11.89
CA TYR A 775 13.08 5.84 -13.25
C TYR A 775 14.44 6.39 -13.70
N HIS A 776 15.34 6.69 -12.77
CA HIS A 776 16.65 7.28 -13.02
C HIS A 776 17.73 6.27 -12.63
N ASN A 777 18.37 5.64 -13.62
CA ASN A 777 19.30 4.51 -13.39
C ASN A 777 20.45 4.81 -12.40
N GLU A 778 20.87 6.07 -12.27
CA GLU A 778 21.92 6.50 -11.32
C GLU A 778 21.38 6.89 -9.93
N MET A 779 20.11 6.57 -9.59
CA MET A 779 19.48 6.89 -8.29
C MET A 779 19.60 8.37 -7.87
N LYS A 780 19.49 9.29 -8.85
CA LYS A 780 19.78 10.74 -8.72
C LYS A 780 21.17 11.10 -8.16
N GLY A 781 22.17 10.24 -8.38
CA GLY A 781 23.55 10.44 -7.94
C GLY A 781 23.82 10.00 -6.50
N LEU A 782 22.90 9.24 -5.88
CA LEU A 782 23.09 8.65 -4.56
C LEU A 782 23.87 7.33 -4.65
N ASP A 783 24.74 7.08 -3.67
CA ASP A 783 25.29 5.75 -3.42
C ASP A 783 24.19 4.89 -2.78
N TRP A 784 23.49 4.11 -3.61
CA TRP A 784 22.29 3.39 -3.18
C TRP A 784 22.60 2.25 -2.21
N ASP A 785 23.76 1.60 -2.37
CA ASP A 785 24.15 0.46 -1.54
C ASP A 785 24.57 0.94 -0.14
N ASP A 786 25.41 1.98 -0.05
CA ASP A 786 25.77 2.62 1.23
C ASP A 786 24.54 3.19 1.95
N LEU A 787 23.62 3.82 1.20
CA LEU A 787 22.38 4.34 1.77
C LEU A 787 21.47 3.22 2.29
N THR A 788 21.37 2.12 1.56
CA THR A 788 20.61 0.92 1.93
C THR A 788 21.18 0.31 3.21
N ASP A 789 22.49 0.08 3.28
CA ASP A 789 23.17 -0.47 4.47
C ASP A 789 22.94 0.38 5.72
N GLN A 790 23.03 1.71 5.59
CA GLN A 790 22.84 2.65 6.68
C GLN A 790 21.41 2.62 7.24
N TYR A 791 20.40 2.74 6.35
CA TYR A 791 19.00 2.71 6.76
C TYR A 791 18.53 1.30 7.17
N HIS A 792 19.16 0.23 6.66
CA HIS A 792 18.91 -1.15 7.09
C HIS A 792 19.25 -1.37 8.56
N GLN A 793 20.38 -0.84 9.04
CA GLN A 793 20.72 -0.92 10.47
C GLN A 793 19.69 -0.21 11.35
N LEU A 794 19.07 0.86 10.84
CA LEU A 794 17.99 1.57 11.54
C LEU A 794 16.66 0.81 11.47
N ALA A 795 16.32 0.22 10.32
CA ALA A 795 15.11 -0.58 10.15
C ALA A 795 15.09 -1.80 11.10
N LYS A 796 16.25 -2.43 11.35
CA LYS A 796 16.44 -3.51 12.33
C LYS A 796 16.17 -3.11 13.78
N GLN A 797 16.06 -1.83 14.11
CA GLN A 797 15.70 -1.34 15.45
C GLN A 797 14.17 -1.29 15.63
N THR A 798 13.40 -1.22 14.54
CA THR A 798 11.93 -1.11 14.57
C THR A 798 11.26 -2.38 15.09
N ARG A 799 10.15 -2.22 15.82
CA ARG A 799 9.26 -3.31 16.30
C ARG A 799 7.80 -3.12 15.93
N THR A 800 7.36 -1.90 15.57
CA THR A 800 5.99 -1.68 15.08
C THR A 800 5.93 -1.28 13.61
N ALA A 801 4.80 -1.55 12.97
CA ALA A 801 4.48 -1.12 11.60
C ALA A 801 4.68 0.41 11.39
N HIS A 802 4.39 1.20 12.42
CA HIS A 802 4.61 2.65 12.42
C HIS A 802 6.10 3.02 12.51
N GLU A 803 6.92 2.27 13.26
CA GLU A 803 8.37 2.47 13.28
C GLU A 803 9.02 2.08 11.95
N PHE A 804 8.63 0.94 11.37
CA PHE A 804 9.09 0.53 10.05
C PHE A 804 8.74 1.58 8.99
N SER A 805 7.47 2.01 8.94
CA SER A 805 7.03 3.05 7.99
C SER A 805 7.78 4.38 8.18
N TYR A 806 8.10 4.74 9.43
CA TYR A 806 8.86 5.95 9.76
C TYR A 806 10.31 5.90 9.24
N VAL A 807 10.99 4.75 9.35
CA VAL A 807 12.35 4.56 8.82
C VAL A 807 12.33 4.47 7.30
N ALA A 808 11.49 3.60 6.74
CA ALA A 808 11.39 3.39 5.30
C ALA A 808 10.97 4.68 4.55
N ALA A 809 10.07 5.51 5.08
CA ALA A 809 9.70 6.77 4.45
C ALA A 809 10.88 7.76 4.31
N ARG A 810 11.85 7.73 5.25
CA ARG A 810 13.07 8.57 5.17
C ARG A 810 14.04 8.06 4.12
N PHE A 811 14.27 6.76 4.09
CA PHE A 811 15.10 6.11 3.07
C PHE A 811 14.61 6.43 1.66
N LEU A 812 13.30 6.28 1.42
CA LEU A 812 12.67 6.71 0.16
C LEU A 812 12.85 8.23 -0.07
N GLY A 813 12.73 9.03 0.99
CA GLY A 813 12.85 10.48 0.98
C GLY A 813 14.15 11.05 0.42
N GLU A 814 15.27 10.33 0.57
CA GLU A 814 16.60 10.74 0.09
C GLU A 814 16.65 10.90 -1.44
N LEU A 815 15.86 10.12 -2.19
CA LEU A 815 15.76 10.20 -3.66
C LEU A 815 15.14 11.51 -4.17
N ASN A 816 14.60 12.36 -3.27
CA ASN A 816 13.89 13.61 -3.59
C ASN A 816 13.01 13.45 -4.85
N ALA A 817 12.10 12.48 -4.82
CA ALA A 817 11.28 12.10 -5.96
C ALA A 817 9.80 11.95 -5.60
N SER A 818 8.94 12.34 -6.54
CA SER A 818 7.50 12.22 -6.43
C SER A 818 7.04 10.77 -6.41
N HIS A 819 5.79 10.57 -5.98
CA HIS A 819 5.10 9.28 -5.98
C HIS A 819 5.72 8.17 -5.13
N LEU A 820 6.78 8.44 -4.37
CA LEU A 820 7.30 7.54 -3.33
C LEU A 820 6.36 7.46 -2.13
N GLY A 821 6.46 6.38 -1.36
CA GLY A 821 5.67 6.18 -0.16
C GLY A 821 5.62 4.72 0.29
N VAL A 822 5.51 4.52 1.59
CA VAL A 822 5.38 3.23 2.26
C VAL A 822 4.15 3.26 3.18
N ARG A 823 3.42 2.15 3.25
CA ARG A 823 2.29 1.98 4.16
C ARG A 823 2.27 0.56 4.70
N ALA A 824 2.76 0.40 5.92
CA ALA A 824 2.64 -0.85 6.64
C ALA A 824 1.22 -1.11 7.16
N ASN A 825 0.93 -2.37 7.48
CA ASN A 825 -0.37 -2.78 8.00
C ASN A 825 -0.40 -2.64 9.53
N ASP A 826 -0.81 -1.47 10.04
CA ASP A 826 -1.08 -1.31 11.48
C ASP A 826 -2.21 -2.26 11.95
N PRO A 827 -2.13 -2.82 13.18
CA PRO A 827 -3.20 -3.61 13.76
C PRO A 827 -4.51 -2.83 13.88
N ALA A 828 -5.56 -3.28 13.18
CA ALA A 828 -6.88 -2.65 13.27
C ALA A 828 -7.42 -2.71 14.71
N SER A 829 -7.75 -1.55 15.29
CA SER A 829 -8.43 -1.52 16.59
C SER A 829 -9.86 -2.06 16.45
N PRO A 830 -10.32 -2.94 17.37
CA PRO A 830 -11.71 -3.38 17.41
C PRO A 830 -12.69 -2.27 17.85
N LEU A 831 -12.19 -1.13 18.32
CA LEU A 831 -12.98 0.03 18.76
C LEU A 831 -13.27 1.03 17.63
N ARG A 832 -12.84 0.74 16.40
CA ARG A 832 -12.91 1.68 15.27
C ARG A 832 -14.34 1.86 14.74
N GLU A 833 -14.91 3.02 15.01
CA GLU A 833 -16.23 3.44 14.51
C GLU A 833 -16.12 4.75 13.73
N SER A 834 -16.91 4.91 12.66
CA SER A 834 -16.97 6.17 11.90
C SER A 834 -18.18 7.01 12.34
N SER A 835 -18.08 8.33 12.27
CA SER A 835 -19.19 9.22 12.63
C SER A 835 -20.01 9.63 11.41
N GLY A 836 -21.32 9.62 11.57
CA GLY A 836 -22.25 10.14 10.57
C GLY A 836 -22.09 11.64 10.37
N ARG A 837 -22.30 12.12 9.14
CA ARG A 837 -22.42 13.56 8.81
C ARG A 837 -23.80 13.84 8.24
N LEU A 838 -24.46 14.88 8.77
CA LEU A 838 -25.81 15.28 8.34
C LEU A 838 -25.80 16.15 7.09
N GLY A 839 -24.73 16.93 6.85
CA GLY A 839 -24.67 17.90 5.75
C GLY A 839 -24.71 19.37 6.17
N THR A 840 -24.64 19.65 7.47
CA THR A 840 -24.70 21.00 8.04
C THR A 840 -23.31 21.56 8.28
N ILE A 841 -23.15 22.88 8.08
CA ILE A 841 -22.14 23.69 8.75
C ILE A 841 -22.86 24.37 9.92
N HIS A 842 -22.21 24.45 11.07
CA HIS A 842 -22.88 24.83 12.31
C HIS A 842 -21.93 25.48 13.32
N GLU A 843 -22.50 26.24 14.24
CA GLU A 843 -21.84 26.78 15.42
C GLU A 843 -22.40 26.10 16.69
N ARG A 844 -21.55 25.87 17.69
CA ARG A 844 -21.95 25.31 18.98
C ARG A 844 -22.44 26.42 19.90
N ILE A 845 -23.60 26.23 20.53
CA ILE A 845 -24.21 27.21 21.44
C ILE A 845 -24.65 26.57 22.76
N GLU A 846 -24.66 27.35 23.82
CA GLU A 846 -25.30 26.97 25.09
C GLU A 846 -26.83 27.21 24.98
N VAL A 847 -27.64 26.24 25.43
CA VAL A 847 -29.11 26.32 25.43
C VAL A 847 -29.72 26.27 26.85
N GLY A 848 -28.86 26.37 27.87
CA GLY A 848 -29.23 26.45 29.29
C GLY A 848 -29.30 25.09 30.01
N ASP A 849 -29.18 25.15 31.34
CA ASP A 849 -29.10 24.00 32.25
C ASP A 849 -27.93 23.03 31.90
N ASP A 850 -26.74 23.57 31.66
CA ASP A 850 -25.52 22.85 31.22
C ASP A 850 -25.69 22.04 29.90
N ARG A 851 -26.71 22.35 29.10
CA ARG A 851 -26.96 21.74 27.79
C ARG A 851 -26.51 22.63 26.64
N TYR A 852 -26.12 21.98 25.56
CA TYR A 852 -25.62 22.60 24.34
C TYR A 852 -26.49 22.20 23.14
N GLY A 853 -26.37 22.97 22.06
CA GLY A 853 -26.96 22.67 20.76
C GLY A 853 -26.09 23.18 19.62
N TYR A 854 -26.43 22.81 18.40
CA TYR A 854 -25.69 23.16 17.19
C TYR A 854 -26.58 23.99 16.26
N ARG A 855 -26.33 25.29 16.18
CA ARG A 855 -27.07 26.18 15.27
C ARG A 855 -26.52 26.03 13.86
N ILE A 856 -27.39 25.72 12.91
CA ILE A 856 -27.02 25.53 11.50
C ILE A 856 -26.77 26.90 10.86
N THR A 857 -25.56 27.12 10.36
CA THR A 857 -25.12 28.35 9.70
C THR A 857 -25.13 28.23 8.17
N ASP A 858 -24.88 27.03 7.62
CA ASP A 858 -25.01 26.72 6.20
C ASP A 858 -25.41 25.23 6.01
N ILE A 859 -25.96 24.89 4.85
CA ILE A 859 -26.37 23.52 4.49
C ILE A 859 -25.79 23.15 3.13
N VAL A 860 -24.95 22.10 3.12
CA VAL A 860 -24.31 21.60 1.90
C VAL A 860 -25.39 21.09 0.94
N ARG A 861 -25.39 21.59 -0.30
CA ARG A 861 -26.42 21.27 -1.30
C ARG A 861 -26.51 19.76 -1.59
N ASN A 862 -27.73 19.23 -1.65
CA ASN A 862 -28.03 17.80 -1.86
C ASN A 862 -27.50 16.85 -0.76
N SER A 863 -27.21 17.37 0.43
CA SER A 863 -26.88 16.55 1.61
C SER A 863 -28.14 15.98 2.28
N PRO A 864 -28.01 15.02 3.24
CA PRO A 864 -29.16 14.52 4.00
C PRO A 864 -29.97 15.63 4.69
N ALA A 865 -29.30 16.66 5.23
CA ALA A 865 -29.94 17.84 5.82
C ALA A 865 -30.77 18.66 4.83
N ALA A 866 -30.37 18.70 3.54
CA ALA A 866 -31.02 19.49 2.49
C ALA A 866 -32.19 18.78 1.78
N LEU A 867 -32.43 17.49 2.07
CA LEU A 867 -33.30 16.63 1.27
C LEU A 867 -34.48 16.06 2.07
N GLY A 868 -35.56 15.73 1.35
CA GLY A 868 -36.76 15.11 1.92
C GLY A 868 -37.81 16.10 2.43
N THR A 869 -38.89 15.59 3.01
CA THR A 869 -40.03 16.39 3.50
C THR A 869 -39.82 16.95 4.91
N MET A 870 -38.70 16.63 5.56
CA MET A 870 -38.34 17.07 6.90
C MET A 870 -36.92 17.67 6.91
N ALA A 871 -36.55 18.36 5.83
CA ALA A 871 -35.25 19.01 5.68
C ALA A 871 -34.97 20.02 6.82
N LEU A 872 -33.69 20.19 7.13
CA LEU A 872 -33.19 21.20 8.04
C LEU A 872 -33.15 22.57 7.35
N GLU A 873 -33.24 23.64 8.13
CA GLU A 873 -33.20 25.03 7.67
C GLU A 873 -32.03 25.77 8.34
N ILE A 874 -31.47 26.77 7.65
CA ILE A 874 -30.46 27.65 8.24
C ILE A 874 -31.09 28.42 9.40
N GLY A 875 -30.43 28.43 10.56
CA GLY A 875 -30.94 28.99 11.80
C GLY A 875 -31.64 27.99 12.73
N ASP A 876 -31.93 26.76 12.29
CA ASP A 876 -32.33 25.67 13.20
C ASP A 876 -31.22 25.42 14.25
N VAL A 877 -31.62 25.11 15.47
CA VAL A 877 -30.70 24.61 16.51
C VAL A 877 -30.95 23.12 16.71
N ILE A 878 -29.96 22.28 16.43
CA ILE A 878 -30.01 20.85 16.77
C ILE A 878 -29.81 20.71 18.28
N LEU A 879 -30.79 20.14 18.97
CA LEU A 879 -30.83 19.99 20.43
C LEU A 879 -30.51 18.56 20.89
N GLU A 880 -30.90 17.54 20.11
CA GLU A 880 -30.75 16.13 20.49
C GLU A 880 -30.57 15.23 19.27
N ILE A 881 -29.87 14.10 19.46
CA ILE A 881 -29.83 12.97 18.52
C ILE A 881 -30.36 11.72 19.25
N ASP A 882 -31.30 10.99 18.63
CA ASP A 882 -31.97 9.82 19.21
C ASP A 882 -32.48 10.05 20.65
N PHE A 883 -33.10 11.22 20.87
CA PHE A 883 -33.61 11.71 22.17
C PHE A 883 -32.53 11.90 23.27
N LYS A 884 -31.25 12.04 22.89
CA LYS A 884 -30.16 12.39 23.81
C LYS A 884 -29.75 13.86 23.61
N PRO A 885 -29.91 14.73 24.60
CA PRO A 885 -29.40 16.09 24.53
C PRO A 885 -27.87 16.11 24.64
N PHE A 886 -27.24 17.17 24.12
CA PHE A 886 -25.78 17.36 24.23
C PHE A 886 -25.40 17.95 25.59
N GLY A 887 -24.48 17.29 26.30
CA GLY A 887 -23.81 17.84 27.48
C GLY A 887 -22.60 18.73 27.13
N PRO A 888 -21.88 19.25 28.16
CA PRO A 888 -20.77 20.20 27.97
C PRO A 888 -19.60 19.70 27.13
N LEU A 889 -19.40 18.39 27.04
CA LEU A 889 -18.31 17.75 26.28
C LEU A 889 -18.80 16.96 25.05
N ASP A 890 -20.10 16.95 24.76
CA ASP A 890 -20.64 16.23 23.61
C ASP A 890 -20.52 17.06 22.33
N THR A 891 -20.11 16.39 21.24
CA THR A 891 -20.10 16.93 19.87
C THR A 891 -21.25 16.34 19.05
N LEU A 892 -21.56 16.93 17.89
CA LEU A 892 -22.52 16.32 16.96
C LEU A 892 -22.00 14.96 16.46
N GLU A 893 -20.70 14.89 16.18
CA GLU A 893 -19.99 13.69 15.72
C GLU A 893 -19.93 12.56 16.76
N THR A 894 -19.87 12.84 18.06
CA THR A 894 -19.88 11.77 19.09
C THR A 894 -21.26 11.13 19.21
N HIS A 895 -22.33 11.92 19.08
CA HIS A 895 -23.71 11.41 19.04
C HIS A 895 -24.03 10.64 17.73
N LEU A 896 -23.36 10.97 16.63
CA LEU A 896 -23.48 10.28 15.34
C LEU A 896 -22.45 9.14 15.13
N LYS A 897 -21.64 8.81 16.14
CA LYS A 897 -20.65 7.72 16.07
C LYS A 897 -21.34 6.38 15.87
N GLY A 898 -20.88 5.61 14.88
CA GLY A 898 -21.46 4.31 14.50
C GLY A 898 -22.77 4.38 13.70
N LYS A 899 -23.30 5.57 13.39
CA LYS A 899 -24.64 5.78 12.76
C LYS A 899 -24.61 5.97 11.23
N VAL A 900 -23.51 5.63 10.57
CA VAL A 900 -23.37 5.82 9.12
C VAL A 900 -24.32 4.88 8.36
N GLY A 901 -25.32 5.45 7.68
CA GLY A 901 -26.32 4.69 6.92
C GLY A 901 -27.55 4.25 7.71
N ASP A 902 -27.59 4.48 9.03
CA ASP A 902 -28.75 4.24 9.87
C ASP A 902 -29.64 5.49 9.96
N GLU A 903 -30.96 5.32 10.08
CA GLU A 903 -31.87 6.44 10.35
C GLU A 903 -31.70 6.91 11.81
N VAL A 904 -31.53 8.22 12.02
CA VAL A 904 -31.49 8.86 13.34
C VAL A 904 -32.60 9.91 13.48
N ILE A 905 -33.05 10.10 14.72
CA ILE A 905 -34.00 11.16 15.07
C ILE A 905 -33.20 12.39 15.48
N VAL A 906 -33.41 13.51 14.81
CA VAL A 906 -32.80 14.80 15.13
C VAL A 906 -33.87 15.71 15.73
N THR A 907 -33.77 16.03 17.02
CA THR A 907 -34.62 17.04 17.66
C THR A 907 -34.03 18.42 17.38
N ILE A 908 -34.82 19.33 16.83
CA ILE A 908 -34.41 20.70 16.50
C ILE A 908 -35.31 21.73 17.16
N GLU A 909 -34.81 22.93 17.38
CA GLU A 909 -35.60 24.14 17.58
C GLU A 909 -35.60 24.97 16.29
N ARG A 910 -36.79 25.22 15.73
CA ARG A 910 -37.01 26.04 14.53
C ARG A 910 -37.85 27.27 14.87
N THR A 911 -37.45 28.43 14.35
CA THR A 911 -38.32 29.63 14.33
C THR A 911 -39.12 29.63 13.03
N LEU A 912 -40.45 29.46 13.14
CA LEU A 912 -41.35 29.41 12.00
C LEU A 912 -41.59 30.81 11.39
N GLU A 913 -42.10 30.88 10.15
CA GLU A 913 -42.41 32.14 9.44
C GLU A 913 -43.28 33.13 10.22
N ASN A 914 -44.10 32.66 11.16
CA ASN A 914 -44.95 33.48 12.03
C ASN A 914 -44.19 34.07 13.25
N GLY A 915 -42.89 33.81 13.39
CA GLY A 915 -42.05 34.19 14.53
C GLY A 915 -42.23 33.29 15.76
N GLU A 916 -42.93 32.15 15.64
CA GLU A 916 -43.10 31.19 16.72
C GLU A 916 -41.97 30.16 16.71
N THR A 917 -41.21 30.08 17.80
CA THR A 917 -40.19 29.05 18.01
C THR A 917 -40.83 27.74 18.47
N ARG A 918 -40.48 26.62 17.83
CA ARG A 918 -40.98 25.28 18.17
C ARG A 918 -39.89 24.23 18.16
N THR A 919 -39.93 23.33 19.14
CA THR A 919 -39.22 22.06 19.08
C THR A 919 -39.89 21.10 18.09
N LEU A 920 -39.14 20.59 17.13
CA LEU A 920 -39.56 19.63 16.11
C LEU A 920 -38.64 18.40 16.11
N GLN A 921 -39.07 17.33 15.45
CA GLN A 921 -38.28 16.12 15.23
C GLN A 921 -38.26 15.79 13.74
N THR A 922 -37.08 15.47 13.21
CA THR A 922 -36.86 15.00 11.84
C THR A 922 -36.14 13.65 11.82
N LEU A 923 -36.31 12.90 10.73
CA LEU A 923 -35.64 11.64 10.45
C LEU A 923 -34.62 11.88 9.34
N ILE A 924 -33.35 11.62 9.64
CA ILE A 924 -32.22 11.82 8.71
C ILE A 924 -31.34 10.57 8.71
N THR A 925 -30.84 10.16 7.55
CA THR A 925 -29.82 9.11 7.43
C THR A 925 -28.44 9.75 7.25
N PRO A 926 -27.53 9.71 8.25
CA PRO A 926 -26.21 10.31 8.14
C PRO A 926 -25.34 9.57 7.12
N VAL A 927 -24.49 10.31 6.41
CA VAL A 927 -23.54 9.74 5.45
C VAL A 927 -22.13 9.64 6.05
N SER A 928 -21.26 8.83 5.44
CA SER A 928 -19.85 8.76 5.85
C SER A 928 -19.09 10.05 5.50
N TYR A 929 -17.97 10.31 6.18
CA TYR A 929 -17.06 11.40 5.83
C TYR A 929 -16.72 11.42 4.33
N GLY A 930 -16.44 10.26 3.72
CA GLY A 930 -16.07 10.18 2.30
C GLY A 930 -17.22 10.58 1.35
N ALA A 931 -18.47 10.29 1.72
CA ALA A 931 -19.64 10.75 0.99
C ALA A 931 -19.91 12.25 1.23
N PHE A 932 -19.70 12.75 2.45
CA PHE A 932 -19.78 14.18 2.79
C PHE A 932 -18.74 15.02 2.03
N ALA A 933 -17.49 14.55 1.92
CA ALA A 933 -16.46 15.16 1.08
C ALA A 933 -16.88 15.30 -0.39
N GLN A 934 -17.57 14.28 -0.91
CA GLN A 934 -18.11 14.29 -2.27
C GLN A 934 -19.34 15.21 -2.42
N LEU A 935 -20.01 15.57 -1.33
CA LEU A 935 -21.07 16.60 -1.32
C LEU A 935 -20.46 18.01 -1.26
N ARG A 936 -19.55 18.29 -0.32
CA ARG A 936 -18.82 19.57 -0.24
C ARG A 936 -18.12 19.91 -1.55
N TYR A 937 -17.45 18.94 -2.18
CA TYR A 937 -16.84 19.14 -3.50
C TYR A 937 -17.84 19.56 -4.58
N ARG A 938 -19.04 18.95 -4.62
CA ARG A 938 -20.06 19.31 -5.62
C ARG A 938 -20.63 20.70 -5.37
N ASP A 939 -20.82 21.06 -4.10
CA ASP A 939 -21.34 22.35 -3.70
C ASP A 939 -20.33 23.48 -4.00
N TRP A 940 -19.08 23.34 -3.56
CA TRP A 940 -17.97 24.23 -3.90
C TRP A 940 -17.86 24.48 -5.41
N ARG A 941 -17.92 23.40 -6.22
CA ARG A 941 -17.88 23.51 -7.68
C ARG A 941 -19.07 24.30 -8.26
N LEU A 942 -20.25 24.20 -7.65
CA LEU A 942 -21.43 24.97 -8.07
C LEU A 942 -21.29 26.44 -7.68
N ARG A 943 -20.82 26.74 -6.46
CA ARG A 943 -20.53 28.11 -6.01
C ARG A 943 -19.50 28.80 -6.93
N ASN A 944 -18.43 28.11 -7.31
CA ASN A 944 -17.46 28.64 -8.28
C ASN A 944 -18.04 28.86 -9.67
N ALA A 945 -18.97 28.01 -10.14
CA ALA A 945 -19.66 28.23 -11.42
C ALA A 945 -20.60 29.44 -11.36
N GLU A 946 -21.27 29.66 -10.22
CA GLU A 946 -22.11 30.83 -9.96
C GLU A 946 -21.27 32.11 -9.91
N LEU A 947 -20.11 32.08 -9.24
CA LEU A 947 -19.16 33.20 -9.17
C LEU A 947 -18.57 33.56 -10.55
N VAL A 948 -18.19 32.58 -11.38
CA VAL A 948 -17.75 32.84 -12.77
C VAL A 948 -18.88 33.44 -13.61
N ALA A 949 -20.12 32.98 -13.44
CA ALA A 949 -21.27 33.55 -14.12
C ALA A 949 -21.55 35.00 -13.67
N GLU A 950 -21.38 35.31 -12.38
CA GLU A 950 -21.50 36.68 -11.86
C GLU A 950 -20.40 37.60 -12.42
N LEU A 951 -19.12 37.23 -12.22
CA LEU A 951 -17.96 38.03 -12.65
C LEU A 951 -17.92 38.26 -14.17
N SER A 952 -18.40 37.30 -14.96
CA SER A 952 -18.44 37.40 -16.43
C SER A 952 -19.74 37.94 -17.02
N GLY A 953 -20.74 38.27 -16.20
CA GLY A 953 -22.08 38.63 -16.69
C GLY A 953 -22.75 37.51 -17.51
N GLY A 954 -22.43 36.25 -17.19
CA GLY A 954 -22.90 35.05 -17.89
C GLY A 954 -22.14 34.71 -19.17
N ARG A 955 -21.07 35.43 -19.52
CA ARG A 955 -20.29 35.19 -20.75
C ARG A 955 -19.37 33.98 -20.67
N LEU A 956 -18.96 33.53 -19.48
CA LEU A 956 -18.02 32.42 -19.31
C LEU A 956 -18.65 31.23 -18.58
N GLY A 957 -18.27 30.02 -19.01
CA GLY A 957 -18.55 28.77 -18.31
C GLY A 957 -17.44 28.40 -17.32
N TYR A 958 -17.71 27.48 -16.41
CA TYR A 958 -16.73 26.92 -15.46
C TYR A 958 -16.86 25.40 -15.32
N ILE A 959 -15.73 24.69 -15.34
CA ILE A 959 -15.63 23.27 -14.98
C ILE A 959 -14.38 23.04 -14.14
N HIS A 960 -14.54 22.37 -13.00
CA HIS A 960 -13.42 21.79 -12.25
C HIS A 960 -13.29 20.28 -12.47
N ILE A 961 -12.05 19.80 -12.56
CA ILE A 961 -11.68 18.40 -12.76
C ILE A 961 -10.96 17.89 -11.50
N GLN A 962 -11.65 17.05 -10.70
CA GLN A 962 -11.19 16.62 -9.36
C GLN A 962 -9.95 15.70 -9.36
N GLY A 963 -9.78 14.93 -10.42
CA GLY A 963 -8.75 13.93 -10.60
C GLY A 963 -8.65 13.54 -12.06
N MET A 964 -7.52 12.97 -12.50
CA MET A 964 -7.36 12.50 -13.88
C MET A 964 -7.70 11.01 -13.99
N ASN A 965 -8.94 10.64 -13.64
CA ASN A 965 -9.44 9.28 -13.64
C ASN A 965 -10.75 9.16 -14.44
N GLN A 966 -11.11 7.94 -14.84
CA GLN A 966 -12.30 7.71 -15.67
C GLN A 966 -13.58 8.36 -15.10
N PRO A 967 -13.95 8.22 -13.80
CA PRO A 967 -15.14 8.89 -13.25
C PRO A 967 -15.11 10.43 -13.27
N SER A 968 -13.93 11.04 -13.38
CA SER A 968 -13.78 12.48 -13.54
C SER A 968 -13.85 12.90 -15.02
N LEU A 969 -13.32 12.07 -15.92
CA LEU A 969 -13.45 12.26 -17.37
C LEU A 969 -14.91 12.12 -17.82
N ASP A 970 -15.63 11.08 -17.39
CA ASP A 970 -17.05 10.88 -17.71
C ASP A 970 -17.91 12.07 -17.26
N ARG A 971 -17.55 12.64 -16.10
CA ARG A 971 -18.19 13.84 -15.54
C ARG A 971 -17.85 15.10 -16.34
N TYR A 972 -16.59 15.26 -16.75
CA TYR A 972 -16.16 16.34 -17.62
C TYR A 972 -16.92 16.29 -18.95
N GLU A 973 -16.97 15.14 -19.63
CA GLU A 973 -17.67 14.98 -20.91
C GLU A 973 -19.17 15.32 -20.82
N ARG A 974 -19.82 14.88 -19.73
CA ARG A 974 -21.22 15.18 -19.44
C ARG A 974 -21.46 16.66 -19.14
N ASP A 975 -20.62 17.26 -18.30
CA ASP A 975 -20.81 18.64 -17.82
C ASP A 975 -20.32 19.68 -18.83
N LEU A 976 -19.49 19.29 -19.81
CA LEU A 976 -18.92 20.18 -20.85
C LEU A 976 -19.98 21.00 -21.59
N TYR A 977 -21.02 20.35 -22.11
CA TYR A 977 -22.09 21.05 -22.82
C TYR A 977 -22.93 21.94 -21.91
N ALA A 978 -23.11 21.56 -20.64
CA ALA A 978 -23.91 22.32 -19.69
C ALA A 978 -23.20 23.61 -19.28
N ALA A 979 -21.90 23.54 -18.98
CA ALA A 979 -21.10 24.72 -18.65
C ALA A 979 -20.85 25.63 -19.86
N ALA A 980 -20.76 25.07 -21.07
CA ALA A 980 -20.55 25.82 -22.31
C ALA A 980 -21.80 26.48 -22.91
N HIS A 981 -23.00 26.20 -22.36
CA HIS A 981 -24.24 26.55 -23.04
C HIS A 981 -24.52 28.07 -23.01
N GLY A 982 -24.31 28.73 -24.15
CA GLY A 982 -24.55 30.17 -24.32
C GLY A 982 -23.38 31.05 -23.87
N THR A 983 -22.20 30.47 -23.62
CA THR A 983 -21.00 31.17 -23.17
C THR A 983 -20.02 31.41 -24.32
N ASP A 984 -19.32 32.54 -24.29
CA ASP A 984 -18.26 32.92 -25.22
C ASP A 984 -16.97 32.10 -25.00
N GLY A 985 -16.66 31.75 -23.75
CA GLY A 985 -15.45 31.00 -23.35
C GLY A 985 -15.65 30.13 -22.10
N LEU A 986 -14.61 29.39 -21.70
CA LEU A 986 -14.65 28.42 -20.60
C LEU A 986 -13.41 28.50 -19.69
N ILE A 987 -13.64 28.52 -18.38
CA ILE A 987 -12.61 28.26 -17.36
C ILE A 987 -12.54 26.76 -17.07
N ILE A 988 -11.37 26.16 -17.23
CA ILE A 988 -11.08 24.77 -16.81
C ILE A 988 -10.17 24.79 -15.58
N ASP A 989 -10.67 24.32 -14.45
CA ASP A 989 -9.94 24.34 -13.18
C ASP A 989 -9.38 22.95 -12.84
N VAL A 990 -8.06 22.87 -12.70
CA VAL A 990 -7.31 21.68 -12.27
C VAL A 990 -6.52 21.91 -10.97
N ARG A 991 -6.82 22.99 -10.23
CA ARG A 991 -6.32 23.20 -8.87
C ARG A 991 -6.72 22.03 -7.98
N ASN A 992 -5.90 21.67 -6.99
CA ASN A 992 -6.20 20.56 -6.06
C ASN A 992 -6.43 19.19 -6.72
N ASN A 993 -6.12 19.02 -8.01
CA ASN A 993 -6.24 17.75 -8.74
C ASN A 993 -5.03 16.86 -8.44
N GLY A 994 -5.30 15.65 -7.93
CA GLY A 994 -4.28 14.68 -7.52
C GLY A 994 -3.70 13.81 -8.64
N GLY A 995 -3.98 14.12 -9.90
CA GLY A 995 -3.51 13.36 -11.06
C GLY A 995 -4.23 12.04 -11.28
N GLY A 996 -3.54 11.12 -11.97
CA GLY A 996 -4.12 9.91 -12.57
C GLY A 996 -3.49 9.59 -13.94
N TRP A 997 -4.30 9.44 -14.99
CA TRP A 997 -3.85 9.01 -16.34
C TRP A 997 -4.66 9.54 -17.53
N THR A 998 -5.69 10.38 -17.35
CA THR A 998 -6.62 10.79 -18.43
C THR A 998 -6.24 12.04 -19.24
N THR A 999 -5.07 12.64 -19.03
CA THR A 999 -4.67 13.92 -19.68
C THR A 999 -4.82 13.93 -21.20
N ASP A 1000 -4.32 12.93 -21.93
CA ASP A 1000 -4.37 12.91 -23.39
C ASP A 1000 -5.80 12.83 -23.96
N ARG A 1001 -6.72 12.23 -23.21
CA ARG A 1001 -8.15 12.23 -23.59
C ARG A 1001 -8.77 13.61 -23.42
N LEU A 1002 -8.41 14.33 -22.35
CA LEU A 1002 -8.85 15.70 -22.14
C LEU A 1002 -8.25 16.66 -23.19
N LEU A 1003 -6.98 16.47 -23.58
CA LEU A 1003 -6.37 17.18 -24.71
C LEU A 1003 -7.14 16.90 -26.02
N ALA A 1004 -7.56 15.66 -26.28
CA ALA A 1004 -8.39 15.35 -27.45
C ALA A 1004 -9.75 16.08 -27.46
N SER A 1005 -10.36 16.37 -26.30
CA SER A 1005 -11.55 17.24 -26.23
C SER A 1005 -11.24 18.69 -26.64
N ILE A 1006 -10.18 19.28 -26.07
CA ILE A 1006 -9.98 20.74 -26.17
C ILE A 1006 -9.10 21.18 -27.35
N MET A 1007 -8.32 20.28 -27.96
CA MET A 1007 -7.39 20.60 -29.05
C MET A 1007 -7.96 20.34 -30.47
N ILE A 1008 -9.03 19.53 -30.61
CA ILE A 1008 -9.56 19.16 -31.93
C ILE A 1008 -10.20 20.34 -32.66
N GLN A 1009 -9.60 20.73 -33.78
CA GLN A 1009 -10.08 21.82 -34.64
C GLN A 1009 -11.22 21.39 -35.58
N PRO A 1010 -12.17 22.29 -35.92
CA PRO A 1010 -13.16 22.03 -36.97
C PRO A 1010 -12.54 21.95 -38.37
N HIS A 1011 -12.73 20.81 -39.07
CA HIS A 1011 -12.31 20.66 -40.47
C HIS A 1011 -13.44 20.95 -41.49
N SER A 1012 -14.70 20.94 -41.04
CA SER A 1012 -15.89 21.24 -41.86
C SER A 1012 -17.10 21.56 -40.99
N TYR A 1013 -18.18 22.05 -41.61
CA TYR A 1013 -19.51 22.14 -41.03
C TYR A 1013 -20.52 21.32 -41.85
N THR A 1014 -21.70 21.05 -41.29
CA THR A 1014 -22.78 20.28 -41.94
C THR A 1014 -24.11 21.01 -41.82
N ILE A 1015 -24.86 21.11 -42.92
CA ILE A 1015 -26.22 21.65 -42.94
C ILE A 1015 -27.20 20.49 -43.22
N PRO A 1016 -28.04 20.07 -42.26
CA PRO A 1016 -29.02 19.02 -42.48
C PRO A 1016 -30.17 19.52 -43.37
N ARG A 1017 -30.83 18.59 -44.07
CA ARG A 1017 -31.98 18.91 -44.94
C ARG A 1017 -33.10 19.59 -44.13
N GLY A 1018 -33.35 20.87 -44.42
CA GLY A 1018 -34.38 21.68 -43.78
C GLY A 1018 -33.84 22.77 -42.84
N ALA A 1019 -32.54 22.76 -42.53
CA ALA A 1019 -31.88 23.90 -41.88
C ALA A 1019 -31.62 25.05 -42.86
N PRO A 1020 -31.44 26.29 -42.36
CA PRO A 1020 -30.99 27.43 -43.18
C PRO A 1020 -29.62 27.16 -43.83
N MET A 1021 -29.44 27.61 -45.08
CA MET A 1021 -28.20 27.36 -45.85
C MET A 1021 -27.01 28.22 -45.42
N ASP A 1022 -27.25 29.20 -44.56
CA ASP A 1022 -26.29 30.09 -43.90
C ASP A 1022 -25.94 29.63 -42.46
N ALA A 1023 -26.56 28.55 -41.95
CA ALA A 1023 -26.25 27.93 -40.66
C ALA A 1023 -24.91 27.17 -40.70
N THR A 1024 -23.80 27.91 -40.74
CA THR A 1024 -22.43 27.39 -40.71
C THR A 1024 -21.96 27.08 -39.27
N GLY A 1025 -20.80 26.46 -39.10
CA GLY A 1025 -20.20 26.16 -37.78
C GLY A 1025 -20.71 24.90 -37.06
N HIS A 1026 -21.84 24.33 -37.46
CA HIS A 1026 -22.37 23.10 -36.86
C HIS A 1026 -21.68 21.83 -37.36
N TYR A 1027 -21.39 20.87 -36.47
CA TYR A 1027 -20.85 19.54 -36.81
C TYR A 1027 -21.53 18.44 -35.99
N PRO A 1028 -21.74 17.22 -36.52
CA PRO A 1028 -22.40 16.14 -35.79
C PRO A 1028 -21.47 15.60 -34.67
N GLN A 1029 -21.87 15.81 -33.42
CA GLN A 1029 -21.08 15.42 -32.23
C GLN A 1029 -21.03 13.88 -32.04
N ASP A 1030 -22.04 13.16 -32.55
CA ASP A 1030 -22.14 11.69 -32.61
C ASP A 1030 -21.02 11.02 -33.43
N ARG A 1031 -20.21 11.81 -34.14
CA ARG A 1031 -19.08 11.34 -34.95
C ARG A 1031 -17.71 11.54 -34.31
N LEU A 1032 -17.65 12.16 -33.13
CA LEU A 1032 -16.39 12.37 -32.43
C LEU A 1032 -16.10 11.21 -31.48
N PHE A 1033 -14.81 10.93 -31.26
CA PHE A 1033 -14.36 9.98 -30.24
C PHE A 1033 -14.66 10.49 -28.81
N ILE A 1034 -14.53 11.80 -28.62
CA ILE A 1034 -14.85 12.52 -27.38
C ILE A 1034 -15.54 13.84 -27.76
N SER A 1035 -16.47 14.31 -26.92
CA SER A 1035 -17.04 15.66 -27.03
C SER A 1035 -15.93 16.71 -27.11
N ARG A 1036 -16.03 17.68 -28.02
CA ARG A 1036 -14.99 18.72 -28.20
C ARG A 1036 -15.42 20.11 -27.75
N TYR A 1037 -14.45 20.94 -27.36
CA TYR A 1037 -14.65 22.36 -27.08
C TYR A 1037 -13.62 23.25 -27.78
N VAL A 1038 -14.10 24.15 -28.64
CA VAL A 1038 -13.27 24.91 -29.60
C VAL A 1038 -13.13 26.40 -29.29
N ASN A 1039 -13.96 26.95 -28.40
CA ASN A 1039 -13.91 28.36 -28.02
C ASN A 1039 -12.68 28.65 -27.12
N PRO A 1040 -12.35 29.93 -26.85
CA PRO A 1040 -11.29 30.32 -25.93
C PRO A 1040 -11.43 29.68 -24.53
N ILE A 1041 -10.29 29.29 -23.96
CA ILE A 1041 -10.17 28.68 -22.63
C ILE A 1041 -9.15 29.46 -21.81
N ASN A 1042 -9.37 29.55 -20.50
CA ASN A 1042 -8.32 29.70 -19.48
C ASN A 1042 -8.27 28.46 -18.60
N MET A 1043 -7.05 28.08 -18.17
CA MET A 1043 -6.85 26.96 -17.25
C MET A 1043 -6.31 27.46 -15.91
N LEU A 1044 -6.86 26.95 -14.81
CA LEU A 1044 -6.38 27.23 -13.45
C LEU A 1044 -5.56 26.07 -12.91
N CYS A 1045 -4.39 26.35 -12.34
CA CYS A 1045 -3.57 25.38 -11.61
C CYS A 1045 -3.01 25.98 -10.31
N ASN A 1046 -2.57 25.11 -9.40
CA ASN A 1046 -1.93 25.55 -8.16
C ASN A 1046 -0.90 24.53 -7.66
N GLU A 1047 -0.23 24.83 -6.56
CA GLU A 1047 0.78 23.99 -5.91
C GLU A 1047 0.24 22.63 -5.42
N LYS A 1048 -1.09 22.43 -5.46
CA LYS A 1048 -1.76 21.15 -5.16
C LYS A 1048 -2.11 20.33 -6.40
N SER A 1049 -2.02 20.91 -7.60
CA SER A 1049 -2.07 20.20 -8.89
C SER A 1049 -0.85 19.30 -9.01
N PHE A 1050 -1.08 17.99 -9.06
CA PHE A 1050 -0.04 16.96 -8.92
C PHE A 1050 -0.11 15.92 -10.05
N SER A 1051 1.03 15.33 -10.43
CA SER A 1051 1.10 14.19 -11.35
C SER A 1051 0.45 14.50 -12.71
N ASN A 1052 -0.57 13.74 -13.13
CA ASN A 1052 -1.20 13.92 -14.43
C ASN A 1052 -1.90 15.30 -14.58
N ALA A 1053 -2.24 16.00 -13.48
CA ALA A 1053 -2.68 17.39 -13.53
C ALA A 1053 -1.55 18.35 -13.95
N GLU A 1054 -0.33 18.10 -13.49
CA GLU A 1054 0.86 18.84 -13.91
C GLU A 1054 1.22 18.58 -15.37
N ILE A 1055 1.04 17.34 -15.85
CA ILE A 1055 1.20 17.01 -17.27
C ILE A 1055 0.25 17.85 -18.13
N ILE A 1056 -1.02 18.02 -17.74
CA ILE A 1056 -1.92 18.85 -18.55
C ILE A 1056 -1.61 20.35 -18.45
N SER A 1057 -1.18 20.86 -17.28
CA SER A 1057 -0.75 22.26 -17.15
C SER A 1057 0.45 22.57 -18.06
N HIS A 1058 1.47 21.71 -18.07
CA HIS A 1058 2.59 21.80 -19.00
C HIS A 1058 2.16 21.67 -20.47
N ALA A 1059 1.29 20.70 -20.80
CA ALA A 1059 0.82 20.49 -22.16
C ALA A 1059 -0.06 21.64 -22.67
N PHE A 1060 -0.90 22.24 -21.83
CA PHE A 1060 -1.77 23.36 -22.17
C PHE A 1060 -0.95 24.59 -22.61
N LYS A 1061 0.17 24.85 -21.93
CA LYS A 1061 1.17 25.86 -22.32
C LYS A 1061 1.96 25.46 -23.56
N THR A 1062 2.52 24.25 -23.58
CA THR A 1062 3.38 23.75 -24.68
C THR A 1062 2.65 23.66 -26.01
N LEU A 1063 1.32 23.48 -25.98
CA LEU A 1063 0.44 23.44 -27.15
C LEU A 1063 -0.31 24.77 -27.39
N GLU A 1064 0.05 25.84 -26.69
CA GLU A 1064 -0.48 27.21 -26.84
C GLU A 1064 -2.02 27.30 -26.83
N ARG A 1065 -2.70 26.54 -25.95
CA ARG A 1065 -4.17 26.42 -25.99
C ARG A 1065 -4.93 27.60 -25.36
N GLY A 1066 -4.28 28.37 -24.49
CA GLY A 1066 -4.84 29.51 -23.75
C GLY A 1066 -3.91 29.92 -22.62
N THR A 1067 -4.36 30.82 -21.73
CA THR A 1067 -3.58 31.27 -20.57
C THR A 1067 -3.71 30.27 -19.42
N LEU A 1068 -2.58 29.85 -18.84
CA LEU A 1068 -2.53 29.14 -17.56
C LEU A 1068 -2.41 30.16 -16.41
N VAL A 1069 -3.25 30.05 -15.39
CA VAL A 1069 -3.39 31.04 -14.31
C VAL A 1069 -3.32 30.35 -12.94
N GLY A 1070 -2.72 31.03 -11.95
CA GLY A 1070 -2.70 30.58 -10.54
C GLY A 1070 -1.29 30.44 -9.99
N GLU A 1071 -1.00 29.35 -9.29
CA GLU A 1071 0.33 29.06 -8.71
C GLU A 1071 1.05 27.96 -9.50
N GLN A 1072 2.39 27.94 -9.45
CA GLN A 1072 3.21 26.87 -10.03
C GLN A 1072 2.76 25.52 -9.47
N THR A 1073 2.65 24.51 -10.34
CA THR A 1073 2.28 23.16 -9.91
C THR A 1073 3.40 22.48 -9.11
N TRP A 1074 3.09 21.35 -8.47
CA TRP A 1074 3.92 20.79 -7.40
C TRP A 1074 5.35 20.35 -7.80
N GLY A 1075 5.63 20.02 -9.06
CA GLY A 1075 6.92 19.48 -9.50
C GLY A 1075 7.03 17.98 -9.22
N GLY A 1076 6.07 17.19 -9.69
CA GLY A 1076 5.99 15.77 -9.37
C GLY A 1076 5.32 14.91 -10.43
N VAL A 1077 6.12 14.34 -11.34
CA VAL A 1077 5.64 13.60 -12.52
C VAL A 1077 6.52 12.38 -12.82
N ILE A 1078 6.32 11.32 -12.04
CA ILE A 1078 6.87 9.99 -12.36
C ILE A 1078 5.72 8.98 -12.40
N SER A 1079 5.57 8.26 -13.52
CA SER A 1079 4.65 7.13 -13.63
C SER A 1079 5.04 6.03 -12.64
N THR A 1080 4.04 5.47 -11.97
CA THR A 1080 4.25 4.75 -10.71
C THR A 1080 3.26 3.59 -10.54
N GLY A 1081 3.73 2.52 -9.91
CA GLY A 1081 2.92 1.39 -9.47
C GLY A 1081 2.93 1.23 -7.95
N GLY A 1082 2.86 -0.02 -7.49
CA GLY A 1082 3.12 -0.37 -6.11
C GLY A 1082 3.40 -1.87 -5.99
N GLN A 1083 4.21 -2.24 -5.02
CA GLN A 1083 4.53 -3.62 -4.68
C GLN A 1083 4.16 -3.88 -3.22
N ARG A 1084 3.78 -5.13 -2.91
CA ARG A 1084 3.53 -5.58 -1.54
C ARG A 1084 4.72 -6.37 -1.04
N LEU A 1085 5.23 -6.05 0.15
CA LEU A 1085 6.28 -6.79 0.85
C LEU A 1085 5.72 -8.06 1.51
N ILE A 1086 6.60 -8.88 2.12
CA ILE A 1086 6.27 -10.17 2.77
C ILE A 1086 5.10 -10.14 3.78
N ASP A 1087 4.93 -9.05 4.53
CA ASP A 1087 3.86 -8.83 5.53
C ASP A 1087 2.58 -8.21 4.92
N GLY A 1088 2.61 -7.88 3.62
CA GLY A 1088 1.58 -7.15 2.90
C GLY A 1088 1.72 -5.63 2.90
N THR A 1089 2.77 -5.05 3.53
CA THR A 1089 3.11 -3.62 3.47
C THR A 1089 3.17 -3.15 2.01
N LEU A 1090 2.55 -2.00 1.70
CA LEU A 1090 2.56 -1.44 0.35
C LEU A 1090 3.68 -0.40 0.19
N VAL A 1091 4.56 -0.61 -0.80
CA VAL A 1091 5.59 0.35 -1.22
C VAL A 1091 5.25 0.85 -2.63
N ARG A 1092 5.43 2.15 -2.87
CA ARG A 1092 5.21 2.78 -4.19
C ARG A 1092 6.47 2.70 -5.04
N MET A 1093 6.30 2.36 -6.32
CA MET A 1093 7.41 2.13 -7.26
C MET A 1093 7.30 3.08 -8.47
N PRO A 1094 7.94 4.27 -8.43
CA PRO A 1094 8.02 5.21 -9.56
C PRO A 1094 9.10 4.79 -10.56
N PHE A 1095 8.70 4.52 -11.81
CA PHE A 1095 9.52 3.79 -12.79
C PHE A 1095 9.70 4.47 -14.17
N ARG A 1096 8.92 5.51 -14.51
CA ARG A 1096 9.03 6.21 -15.80
C ARG A 1096 8.83 7.72 -15.62
N GLY A 1097 9.90 8.48 -15.84
CA GLY A 1097 9.87 9.94 -15.84
C GLY A 1097 9.11 10.51 -17.05
N TRP A 1098 8.77 11.79 -16.97
CA TRP A 1098 8.14 12.56 -18.04
C TRP A 1098 8.99 13.77 -18.36
N TYR A 1099 9.20 14.03 -19.65
CA TYR A 1099 10.12 15.05 -20.13
C TYR A 1099 9.40 15.95 -21.15
N LEU A 1100 9.70 17.24 -21.12
CA LEU A 1100 9.28 18.18 -22.16
C LEU A 1100 10.05 17.92 -23.46
N SER A 1101 9.56 18.48 -24.57
CA SER A 1101 10.16 18.30 -25.91
C SER A 1101 11.57 18.88 -26.07
N ASP A 1102 12.02 19.73 -25.13
CA ASP A 1102 13.38 20.23 -25.03
C ASP A 1102 14.32 19.35 -24.18
N GLY A 1103 13.79 18.30 -23.56
CA GLY A 1103 14.52 17.38 -22.68
C GLY A 1103 14.43 17.68 -21.18
N THR A 1104 13.71 18.73 -20.77
CA THR A 1104 13.52 19.08 -19.35
C THR A 1104 12.73 17.98 -18.62
N ASP A 1105 13.30 17.37 -17.56
CA ASP A 1105 12.57 16.48 -16.65
C ASP A 1105 11.50 17.29 -15.91
N MET A 1106 10.25 16.85 -15.98
CA MET A 1106 9.12 17.51 -15.31
C MET A 1106 9.15 17.27 -13.79
N GLU A 1107 9.84 16.23 -13.32
CA GLU A 1107 10.08 16.01 -11.91
C GLU A 1107 10.90 17.16 -11.29
N ASN A 1108 10.43 17.71 -10.16
CA ASN A 1108 10.92 18.96 -9.54
C ASN A 1108 10.78 20.23 -10.40
N ASN A 1109 10.23 20.17 -11.62
CA ASN A 1109 10.05 21.31 -12.51
C ASN A 1109 8.56 21.51 -12.84
N GLY A 1110 7.79 21.91 -11.82
CA GLY A 1110 6.35 22.15 -11.93
C GLY A 1110 6.00 23.21 -12.97
N ALA A 1111 4.83 23.08 -13.60
CA ALA A 1111 4.35 23.99 -14.63
C ALA A 1111 4.15 25.39 -14.04
N MET A 1112 4.96 26.34 -14.50
CA MET A 1112 4.79 27.75 -14.14
C MET A 1112 3.60 28.32 -14.93
N PRO A 1113 2.59 28.94 -14.30
CA PRO A 1113 1.50 29.63 -15.00
C PRO A 1113 2.02 30.81 -15.84
N ASP A 1114 1.21 31.25 -16.80
CA ASP A 1114 1.46 32.48 -17.57
C ASP A 1114 1.10 33.72 -16.74
N LEU A 1115 0.04 33.63 -15.94
CA LEU A 1115 -0.33 34.61 -14.92
C LEU A 1115 -0.13 33.99 -13.53
N HIS A 1116 0.96 34.37 -12.88
CA HIS A 1116 1.29 33.94 -11.52
C HIS A 1116 0.49 34.75 -10.49
N VAL A 1117 -0.34 34.05 -9.71
CA VAL A 1117 -1.29 34.59 -8.73
C VAL A 1117 -1.27 33.66 -7.50
N PRO A 1118 -0.53 33.99 -6.43
CA PRO A 1118 -0.55 33.21 -5.20
C PRO A 1118 -1.87 33.42 -4.43
N GLN A 1119 -2.26 32.45 -3.60
CA GLN A 1119 -3.40 32.54 -2.69
C GLN A 1119 -2.89 32.79 -1.26
N THR A 1120 -3.27 33.92 -0.64
CA THR A 1120 -2.81 34.29 0.71
C THR A 1120 -3.70 33.72 1.82
N PRO A 1121 -3.20 33.58 3.07
CA PRO A 1121 -4.04 33.33 4.24
C PRO A 1121 -5.22 34.30 4.37
N GLU A 1122 -5.00 35.58 4.08
CA GLU A 1122 -6.00 36.63 4.14
C GLU A 1122 -7.11 36.45 3.08
N ASP A 1123 -6.76 35.95 1.90
CA ASP A 1123 -7.74 35.58 0.87
C ASP A 1123 -8.53 34.33 1.29
N GLU A 1124 -7.89 33.34 1.92
CA GLU A 1124 -8.56 32.14 2.45
C GLU A 1124 -9.58 32.47 3.56
N VAL A 1125 -9.20 33.34 4.50
CA VAL A 1125 -10.06 33.77 5.61
C VAL A 1125 -11.25 34.61 5.13
N ARG A 1126 -11.08 35.35 4.02
CA ARG A 1126 -12.12 36.20 3.41
C ARG A 1126 -12.98 35.50 2.36
N ASP A 1127 -12.78 34.20 2.14
CA ASP A 1127 -13.41 33.39 1.07
C ASP A 1127 -13.26 34.02 -0.34
N HIS A 1128 -12.06 34.57 -0.63
CA HIS A 1128 -11.75 35.32 -1.84
C HIS A 1128 -10.89 34.51 -2.81
N ASP A 1129 -11.46 34.07 -3.94
CA ASP A 1129 -10.73 33.32 -4.99
C ASP A 1129 -10.10 34.26 -6.03
N GLU A 1130 -8.99 34.90 -5.66
CA GLU A 1130 -8.24 35.85 -6.50
C GLU A 1130 -7.74 35.21 -7.81
N GLN A 1131 -7.32 33.94 -7.76
CA GLN A 1131 -6.89 33.20 -8.94
C GLN A 1131 -8.02 33.06 -9.97
N LEU A 1132 -9.22 32.69 -9.52
CA LEU A 1132 -10.41 32.56 -10.37
C LEU A 1132 -10.85 33.92 -10.94
N ARG A 1133 -10.77 34.99 -10.13
CA ARG A 1133 -11.07 36.36 -10.56
C ARG A 1133 -10.16 36.81 -11.71
N ILE A 1134 -8.84 36.68 -11.55
CA ILE A 1134 -7.86 37.02 -12.58
C ILE A 1134 -8.04 36.16 -13.85
N ALA A 1135 -8.35 34.87 -13.71
CA ALA A 1135 -8.61 33.99 -14.86
C ALA A 1135 -9.87 34.38 -15.65
N VAL A 1136 -10.90 34.91 -14.99
CA VAL A 1136 -12.09 35.47 -15.64
C VAL A 1136 -11.75 36.78 -16.36
N GLU A 1137 -11.04 37.69 -15.70
CA GLU A 1137 -10.66 38.99 -16.28
C GLU A 1137 -9.78 38.87 -17.53
N ASP A 1138 -8.75 38.01 -17.49
CA ASP A 1138 -7.91 37.73 -18.67
C ASP A 1138 -8.74 37.16 -19.83
N LEU A 1139 -9.62 36.19 -19.56
CA LEU A 1139 -10.41 35.56 -20.62
C LEU A 1139 -11.43 36.52 -21.24
N LEU A 1140 -12.02 37.43 -20.44
CA LEU A 1140 -12.90 38.48 -20.95
C LEU A 1140 -12.14 39.48 -21.84
N GLN A 1141 -10.96 39.94 -21.40
CA GLN A 1141 -10.12 40.83 -22.20
C GLN A 1141 -9.76 40.20 -23.55
N ARG A 1142 -9.32 38.94 -23.55
CA ARG A 1142 -8.99 38.18 -24.77
C ARG A 1142 -10.21 37.76 -25.63
N LEU A 1143 -11.43 38.08 -25.19
CA LEU A 1143 -12.66 37.94 -25.98
C LEU A 1143 -13.15 39.29 -26.54
N GLU A 1144 -12.53 40.40 -26.15
CA GLU A 1144 -12.82 41.75 -26.65
C GLU A 1144 -11.78 42.25 -27.67
N ASP A 1145 -10.56 41.69 -27.62
CA ASP A 1145 -9.45 41.88 -28.58
C ASP A 1145 -9.59 41.03 -29.88
#